data_AF-E8WRU3-F1
#
_entry.id   AF-E8WRU3-F1
#
_cell.length_a   1.000
_cell.length_b   1.000
_cell.length_c   1.000
_cell.angle_alpha   90.00
_cell.angle_beta   90.00
_cell.angle_gamma   90.00
#
_symmetry.space_group_name_H-M   'P 1'
#
loop_
_entity.id
_entity.type
_entity.pdbx_description
1 polymer ?
#
loop_
_entity_poly.entity_id
_entity_poly.type
_entity_poly.pdbx_seq_one_letter_code
_entity_poly.pdbx_strand_id
1 'polypeptide(L)'
;MLKRVLAALVCLVTMYALGSWAATTWQLQTKLSTAGGTIKVRNNPTQTAIGTVYTNFTTSAAVPVTVAANAGYKISGLTRNGATLPLDNYTSHYSTTFQKSGGTTQSLVAKFAAQKYTVTATVVGSGTITPASVLVAYGGATAFTASPSFGGSYLVAVTGGSVTDLSGNPVSLPCAVPVKITVSNVTGPGSVVATYTTVKADAGTEQRVLVNSLVTLDGSASVGGDSQLWSQISGPAVTLSGADTLRPTFTPSMPGTYQFQLTKFLGSTPVASATTQVAVVTSLADSMRTDCMGCHAANGVSPAPLVFARWSSSSHKATGISCVTCHTDVAMPTPVNSSSVNRNTFVINFVTAGTVGENYCATCHNPEIMTAYNASLHKSSGVTCTSCHVQAPHDPAASVTACNGCHIDASGQVVGHPFPMGATDCTTCHNKHNPGSTSGAMPGALGLLHFNNVTSEGYPASYVTSRGSCSDCHFDSPANVAVRQQWYTSSHAKVTAPAWMAYDFKTRTGCVQCHTTTGFIAYSTGKVVSAWGVASDKTKEVLTCIGCHKDMTTGVVRGMQPVRPYADDTYLNRDLGISNICMSCHSGVRNGSSISAQLANMADFTNLAVMTPHYLAAGGVLHGKGGYNFAGAAPYAYYSSNSHRRIGSNDANGTGTSGACVACHKGENGHTFQVGTALCANCHGTSLTEAQLALDKADFASGLTVLAAMLEEKGHPYSPQYPYFSNTNWGSGQAGADTMGAAFNYLLLLKEPGAFAHNSAYAKRLILDSIDYLHNGAVTGNIDTAVDYLVARDRISREVGDSLLRYRSAGTCASCHTNNTGSHTAHLNSGFSCAACHNATANGTASLIPGNTAHLNGVTDVEAGLGRSFSYSFAAGGGTCSSISCHNNGTAVWGAALGCDGCHGAPPASASHQKHYGGSVAQAAYGATSIAQDIAPDSTAYIMNCGNCHPIDKLKHGNGIVEVELYNAAAPAGSLKGLNPASATYLAGFTVYQDERGLSYTKGICSNIYCHSYVTWTSTAIPDMDPDWESKTTWVRNYKAVTWGGPALTCSGCHGNPTQSASPDNDGGAGDSHSWIDSYGYQNLHTWNMGYDPLSCKVCHYDTVRQVNTFTSDAWDVRTLGDVPITGFAKHVNGKKDVRFDTQNPYVYSSYYGGDVSMSLANATYDPVSKNCSNVACHFSQTTVKWGTPYRWYSDRECDVCHQYGY
;
A
#
# COMPACT_ATOMS: atom_id res chain seq x y z
N MET A 1 -26.20 -43.23 116.89
CA MET A 1 -25.81 -42.10 116.01
C MET A 1 -26.82 -41.94 114.86
N LEU A 2 -28.10 -41.72 115.19
CA LEU A 2 -29.21 -41.56 114.22
C LEU A 2 -30.03 -40.28 114.51
N LYS A 3 -29.45 -39.31 115.22
CA LYS A 3 -30.13 -38.07 115.67
C LYS A 3 -29.44 -36.76 115.27
N ARG A 4 -28.29 -36.80 114.58
CA ARG A 4 -27.67 -35.58 114.01
C ARG A 4 -27.90 -35.44 112.50
N VAL A 5 -28.62 -36.41 111.91
CA VAL A 5 -29.15 -36.45 110.53
C VAL A 5 -30.32 -35.47 110.32
N LEU A 6 -30.89 -34.88 111.39
CA LEU A 6 -32.00 -33.91 111.27
C LEU A 6 -31.56 -32.45 111.10
N ALA A 7 -30.34 -32.07 111.49
CA ALA A 7 -29.86 -30.69 111.34
C ALA A 7 -29.40 -30.35 109.90
N ALA A 8 -29.10 -31.39 109.10
CA ALA A 8 -28.75 -31.25 107.68
C ALA A 8 -29.98 -31.10 106.75
N LEU A 9 -31.20 -31.38 107.22
CA LEU A 9 -32.41 -31.30 106.39
C LEU A 9 -33.13 -29.93 106.45
N VAL A 10 -32.94 -29.15 107.52
CA VAL A 10 -33.66 -27.87 107.70
C VAL A 10 -32.96 -26.67 107.05
N CYS A 11 -31.63 -26.70 106.89
CA CYS A 11 -30.90 -25.68 106.12
C CYS A 11 -30.91 -25.92 104.60
N LEU A 12 -31.10 -27.16 104.12
CA LEU A 12 -31.19 -27.45 102.68
C LEU A 12 -32.58 -27.17 102.09
N VAL A 13 -33.65 -27.18 102.90
CA VAL A 13 -35.03 -26.92 102.43
C VAL A 13 -35.37 -25.42 102.44
N THR A 14 -34.62 -24.57 103.15
CA THR A 14 -34.84 -23.11 103.18
C THR A 14 -33.99 -22.33 102.17
N MET A 15 -32.93 -22.90 101.60
CA MET A 15 -32.19 -22.30 100.47
C MET A 15 -32.64 -22.78 99.07
N TYR A 16 -33.47 -23.83 98.98
CA TYR A 16 -34.06 -24.30 97.71
C TYR A 16 -35.38 -23.60 97.34
N ALA A 17 -35.93 -22.78 98.22
CA ALA A 17 -37.22 -22.08 98.03
C ALA A 17 -37.09 -20.59 97.61
N LEU A 18 -35.88 -20.12 97.27
CA LEU A 18 -35.66 -18.81 96.63
C LEU A 18 -34.92 -18.93 95.27
N GLY A 19 -34.54 -20.14 94.84
CA GLY A 19 -33.85 -20.40 93.57
C GLY A 19 -34.74 -20.75 92.38
N SER A 20 -36.06 -20.87 92.56
CA SER A 20 -37.00 -21.37 91.54
C SER A 20 -38.04 -20.34 91.06
N TRP A 21 -37.96 -19.08 91.51
CA TRP A 21 -38.77 -17.96 91.00
C TRP A 21 -38.00 -17.01 90.05
N ALA A 22 -36.70 -17.25 89.82
CA ALA A 22 -35.86 -16.42 88.94
C ALA A 22 -35.72 -16.97 87.49
N ALA A 23 -36.35 -18.10 87.14
CA ALA A 23 -36.12 -18.79 85.85
C ALA A 23 -37.33 -18.85 84.90
N THR A 24 -38.47 -18.22 85.20
CA THR A 24 -39.65 -18.22 84.31
C THR A 24 -39.80 -16.94 83.47
N THR A 25 -39.26 -15.81 83.93
CA THR A 25 -39.41 -14.49 83.29
C THR A 25 -38.12 -14.04 82.59
N TRP A 26 -38.21 -13.48 81.38
CA TRP A 26 -37.11 -12.78 80.71
C TRP A 26 -37.56 -11.38 80.28
N GLN A 27 -36.61 -10.47 80.07
CA GLN A 27 -36.91 -9.06 79.81
C GLN A 27 -36.42 -8.65 78.42
N LEU A 28 -37.23 -7.87 77.69
CA LEU A 28 -36.83 -7.17 76.48
C LEU A 28 -36.74 -5.67 76.77
N GLN A 29 -35.57 -5.11 76.50
CA GLN A 29 -35.30 -3.67 76.55
C GLN A 29 -35.42 -3.08 75.15
N THR A 30 -36.41 -2.21 74.92
CA THR A 30 -36.46 -1.39 73.70
C THR A 30 -36.02 0.02 74.01
N LYS A 31 -35.14 0.59 73.17
CA LYS A 31 -34.70 1.98 73.34
C LYS A 31 -34.90 2.76 72.04
N LEU A 32 -35.69 3.82 72.14
CA LEU A 32 -35.77 4.85 71.12
C LEU A 32 -34.71 5.91 71.43
N SER A 33 -33.64 5.97 70.65
CA SER A 33 -32.50 6.85 70.92
C SER A 33 -32.65 8.26 70.34
N THR A 34 -33.47 8.42 69.30
CA THR A 34 -33.83 9.71 68.70
C THR A 34 -35.31 9.70 68.32
N ALA A 35 -35.95 10.87 68.28
CA ALA A 35 -37.34 10.99 67.81
C ALA A 35 -37.41 10.77 66.29
N GLY A 36 -38.59 10.40 65.79
CA GLY A 36 -38.82 10.18 64.35
C GLY A 36 -39.32 8.80 63.95
N GLY A 37 -39.73 7.98 64.92
CA GLY A 37 -40.33 6.68 64.67
C GLY A 37 -40.85 6.03 65.93
N THR A 38 -41.24 4.78 65.81
CA THR A 38 -41.90 4.02 66.85
C THR A 38 -41.35 2.61 66.96
N ILE A 39 -41.46 2.02 68.16
CA ILE A 39 -41.20 0.58 68.38
C ILE A 39 -42.45 -0.05 68.97
N LYS A 40 -42.98 -1.09 68.34
CA LYS A 40 -44.12 -1.86 68.83
C LYS A 40 -43.66 -3.26 69.22
N VAL A 41 -43.83 -3.60 70.50
CA VAL A 41 -43.52 -4.95 71.03
C VAL A 41 -44.83 -5.72 71.21
N ARG A 42 -45.14 -6.63 70.30
CA ARG A 42 -46.39 -7.43 70.31
C ARG A 42 -47.61 -6.55 70.56
N ASN A 43 -48.35 -6.81 71.63
CA ASN A 43 -49.59 -6.10 72.00
C ASN A 43 -49.36 -4.98 73.03
N ASN A 44 -48.10 -4.72 73.44
CA ASN A 44 -47.79 -3.64 74.37
C ASN A 44 -48.06 -2.27 73.74
N PRO A 45 -48.27 -1.20 74.54
CA PRO A 45 -48.35 0.15 74.02
C PRO A 45 -47.16 0.48 73.12
N THR A 46 -47.42 1.18 72.01
CA THR A 46 -46.38 1.57 71.06
C THR A 46 -45.44 2.57 71.73
N GLN A 47 -44.15 2.28 71.74
CA GLN A 47 -43.14 3.23 72.22
C GLN A 47 -42.96 4.33 71.16
N THR A 48 -43.33 5.56 71.50
CA THR A 48 -43.22 6.75 70.64
C THR A 48 -42.27 7.81 71.20
N ALA A 49 -42.00 7.79 72.51
CA ALA A 49 -41.11 8.73 73.18
C ALA A 49 -39.66 8.22 73.24
N ILE A 50 -38.70 9.16 73.16
CA ILE A 50 -37.27 8.88 73.37
C ILE A 50 -37.09 8.34 74.79
N GLY A 51 -36.36 7.23 74.91
CA GLY A 51 -36.12 6.59 76.20
C GLY A 51 -36.03 5.08 76.08
N THR A 52 -35.89 4.43 77.23
CA THR A 52 -35.79 2.98 77.34
C THR A 52 -37.06 2.45 77.98
N VAL A 53 -37.67 1.43 77.36
CA VAL A 53 -38.81 0.69 77.89
C VAL A 53 -38.37 -0.74 78.11
N TYR A 54 -38.69 -1.29 79.29
CA TYR A 54 -38.45 -2.67 79.63
C TYR A 54 -39.78 -3.42 79.68
N THR A 55 -39.86 -4.56 78.99
CA THR A 55 -41.06 -5.39 79.00
C THR A 55 -40.68 -6.80 79.44
N ASN A 56 -41.34 -7.29 80.48
CA ASN A 56 -41.11 -8.62 81.03
C ASN A 56 -42.04 -9.64 80.35
N PHE A 57 -41.51 -10.80 79.99
CA PHE A 57 -42.23 -11.90 79.37
C PHE A 57 -42.01 -13.20 80.14
N THR A 58 -43.09 -13.93 80.40
CA THR A 58 -43.04 -15.28 80.99
C THR A 58 -43.18 -16.39 79.94
N THR A 59 -43.45 -16.04 78.68
CA THR A 59 -43.64 -16.99 77.57
C THR A 59 -42.32 -17.37 76.90
N SER A 60 -42.24 -18.61 76.41
CA SER A 60 -41.17 -19.13 75.55
C SER A 60 -41.40 -18.87 74.05
N ALA A 61 -42.52 -18.23 73.66
CA ALA A 61 -42.87 -18.00 72.27
C ALA A 61 -42.49 -16.61 71.73
N ALA A 62 -42.24 -16.56 70.41
CA ALA A 62 -42.46 -15.47 69.46
C ALA A 62 -42.84 -14.12 70.06
N VAL A 63 -41.92 -13.25 70.49
CA VAL A 63 -42.26 -11.83 70.73
C VAL A 63 -41.91 -11.01 69.48
N PRO A 64 -42.87 -10.68 68.60
CA PRO A 64 -42.61 -9.79 67.48
C PRO A 64 -42.37 -8.36 67.96
N VAL A 65 -41.40 -7.71 67.34
CA VAL A 65 -41.06 -6.31 67.53
C VAL A 65 -40.96 -5.65 66.17
N THR A 66 -41.73 -4.60 65.95
CA THR A 66 -41.64 -3.79 64.74
C THR A 66 -41.12 -2.40 65.08
N VAL A 67 -40.28 -1.88 64.21
CA VAL A 67 -39.71 -0.53 64.24
C VAL A 67 -40.18 0.16 62.97
N ALA A 68 -40.87 1.29 63.11
CA ALA A 68 -41.40 2.04 61.98
C ALA A 68 -40.97 3.50 62.10
N ALA A 69 -40.35 4.05 61.06
CA ALA A 69 -40.05 5.47 60.96
C ALA A 69 -41.33 6.25 60.64
N ASN A 70 -41.49 7.41 61.27
CA ASN A 70 -42.57 8.33 60.95
C ASN A 70 -42.35 8.95 59.56
N ALA A 71 -43.40 9.47 58.92
CA ALA A 71 -43.27 10.18 57.65
C ALA A 71 -42.20 11.28 57.73
N GLY A 72 -41.27 11.28 56.76
CA GLY A 72 -40.13 12.20 56.72
C GLY A 72 -38.91 11.80 57.56
N TYR A 73 -38.90 10.59 58.13
CA TYR A 73 -37.76 10.03 58.83
C TYR A 73 -37.36 8.67 58.24
N LYS A 74 -36.10 8.30 58.41
CA LYS A 74 -35.59 6.94 58.15
C LYS A 74 -35.02 6.33 59.41
N ILE A 75 -34.98 5.00 59.49
CA ILE A 75 -34.20 4.30 60.51
C ILE A 75 -32.72 4.56 60.17
N SER A 76 -32.04 5.34 60.99
CA SER A 76 -30.64 5.75 60.80
C SER A 76 -29.65 4.84 61.53
N GLY A 77 -30.14 4.00 62.44
CA GLY A 77 -29.34 2.97 63.10
C GLY A 77 -30.22 2.03 63.89
N LEU A 78 -29.88 0.74 63.85
CA LEU A 78 -30.59 -0.30 64.60
C LEU A 78 -29.57 -1.27 65.17
N THR A 79 -29.62 -1.52 66.48
CA THR A 79 -28.78 -2.53 67.13
C THR A 79 -29.63 -3.51 67.91
N ARG A 80 -29.30 -4.80 67.80
CA ARG A 80 -29.93 -5.89 68.54
C ARG A 80 -28.89 -6.56 69.43
N ASN A 81 -29.17 -6.60 70.73
CA ASN A 81 -28.24 -7.13 71.74
C ASN A 81 -26.81 -6.56 71.60
N GLY A 82 -26.69 -5.28 71.25
CA GLY A 82 -25.42 -4.59 71.02
C GLY A 82 -24.82 -4.73 69.61
N ALA A 83 -25.28 -5.67 68.78
CA ALA A 83 -24.81 -5.82 67.40
C ALA A 83 -25.59 -4.94 66.42
N THR A 84 -24.90 -4.21 65.54
CA THR A 84 -25.52 -3.37 64.50
C THR A 84 -26.17 -4.24 63.43
N LEU A 85 -27.42 -3.91 63.09
CA LEU A 85 -28.16 -4.55 62.01
C LEU A 85 -27.98 -3.76 60.72
N PRO A 86 -27.83 -4.43 59.56
CA PRO A 86 -27.71 -3.76 58.27
C PRO A 86 -29.02 -3.03 57.93
N LEU A 87 -28.90 -1.78 57.46
CA LEU A 87 -30.01 -0.94 57.02
C LEU A 87 -29.67 -0.31 55.68
N ASP A 88 -30.66 -0.24 54.80
CA ASP A 88 -30.55 0.50 53.54
C ASP A 88 -30.80 1.99 53.77
N ASN A 89 -30.38 2.82 52.81
CA ASN A 89 -30.35 4.27 52.97
C ASN A 89 -31.73 4.96 53.12
N TYR A 90 -32.82 4.19 53.05
CA TYR A 90 -34.21 4.65 53.19
C TYR A 90 -35.10 3.67 53.97
N THR A 91 -34.54 2.75 54.76
CA THR A 91 -35.34 1.78 55.53
C THR A 91 -36.32 2.50 56.45
N SER A 92 -37.62 2.37 56.16
CA SER A 92 -38.71 2.98 56.92
C SER A 92 -39.38 2.01 57.89
N HIS A 93 -39.21 0.71 57.70
CA HIS A 93 -39.79 -0.33 58.55
C HIS A 93 -38.80 -1.47 58.76
N TYR A 94 -38.76 -2.02 59.97
CA TYR A 94 -37.99 -3.20 60.31
C TYR A 94 -38.76 -4.06 61.30
N SER A 95 -38.81 -5.37 61.08
CA SER A 95 -39.53 -6.30 61.96
C SER A 95 -38.62 -7.45 62.35
N THR A 96 -38.63 -7.83 63.63
CA THR A 96 -37.88 -8.97 64.15
C THR A 96 -38.66 -9.66 65.26
N THR A 97 -38.25 -10.85 65.66
CA THR A 97 -38.80 -11.55 66.82
C THR A 97 -37.73 -11.81 67.89
N PHE A 98 -38.15 -11.76 69.16
CA PHE A 98 -37.35 -12.11 70.33
C PHE A 98 -37.96 -13.31 71.04
N GLN A 99 -37.11 -14.16 71.61
CA GLN A 99 -37.48 -15.45 72.23
C GLN A 99 -36.72 -15.60 73.54
N LYS A 100 -37.21 -16.41 74.48
CA LYS A 100 -36.54 -16.63 75.78
C LYS A 100 -35.11 -17.16 75.59
N SER A 101 -34.11 -16.52 76.21
CA SER A 101 -32.71 -16.93 76.17
C SER A 101 -32.09 -16.93 77.57
N GLY A 102 -32.29 -18.02 78.32
CA GLY A 102 -31.58 -18.31 79.56
C GLY A 102 -31.70 -17.27 80.70
N GLY A 103 -32.74 -16.42 80.70
CA GLY A 103 -32.96 -15.40 81.74
C GLY A 103 -32.21 -14.07 81.52
N THR A 104 -31.52 -13.89 80.40
CA THR A 104 -30.81 -12.64 80.08
C THR A 104 -31.72 -11.58 79.44
N THR A 105 -31.51 -10.31 79.78
CA THR A 105 -32.22 -9.18 79.13
C THR A 105 -31.72 -9.01 77.70
N GLN A 106 -32.62 -9.10 76.74
CA GLN A 106 -32.33 -8.79 75.33
C GLN A 106 -32.66 -7.34 75.03
N SER A 107 -32.02 -6.74 74.01
CA SER A 107 -32.24 -5.34 73.65
C SER A 107 -32.42 -5.09 72.16
N LEU A 108 -33.23 -4.07 71.84
CA LEU A 108 -33.33 -3.46 70.52
C LEU A 108 -33.25 -1.94 70.67
N VAL A 109 -32.24 -1.32 70.05
CA VAL A 109 -32.07 0.14 70.05
C VAL A 109 -32.29 0.67 68.64
N ALA A 110 -33.24 1.58 68.47
CA ALA A 110 -33.52 2.25 67.20
C ALA A 110 -33.16 3.74 67.25
N LYS A 111 -32.54 4.22 66.18
CA LYS A 111 -32.27 5.63 65.88
C LYS A 111 -32.96 5.99 64.57
N PHE A 112 -33.50 7.21 64.52
CA PHE A 112 -34.11 7.82 63.36
C PHE A 112 -33.39 9.12 62.99
N ALA A 113 -33.36 9.44 61.70
CA ALA A 113 -32.90 10.72 61.17
C ALA A 113 -33.92 11.27 60.18
N ALA A 114 -34.10 12.59 60.17
CA ALA A 114 -34.94 13.25 59.18
C ALA A 114 -34.40 12.99 57.77
N GLN A 115 -35.29 12.65 56.84
CA GLN A 115 -34.95 12.47 55.44
C GLN A 115 -34.74 13.83 54.79
N LYS A 116 -33.75 13.90 53.90
CA LYS A 116 -33.53 15.02 53.01
C LYS A 116 -33.48 14.49 51.58
N TYR A 117 -33.99 15.27 50.64
CA TYR A 117 -33.99 14.94 49.22
C TYR A 117 -33.29 16.02 48.43
N THR A 118 -32.52 15.59 47.44
CA THR A 118 -31.88 16.49 46.49
C THR A 118 -32.94 16.95 45.49
N VAL A 119 -33.07 18.27 45.35
CA VAL A 119 -33.76 18.89 44.23
C VAL A 119 -32.71 19.42 43.28
N THR A 120 -32.72 18.93 42.04
CA THR A 120 -31.74 19.29 41.01
C THR A 120 -32.33 20.30 40.04
N ALA A 121 -31.56 21.31 39.66
CA ALA A 121 -31.97 22.34 38.72
C ALA A 121 -31.26 22.15 37.38
N THR A 122 -32.03 22.13 36.30
CA THR A 122 -31.53 22.00 34.92
C THR A 122 -32.03 23.19 34.10
N VAL A 123 -31.18 23.70 33.22
CA VAL A 123 -31.56 24.74 32.26
C VAL A 123 -31.49 24.19 30.84
N VAL A 124 -32.48 24.54 30.02
CA VAL A 124 -32.53 24.23 28.59
C VAL A 124 -32.56 25.55 27.85
N GLY A 125 -31.60 25.81 26.96
CA GLY A 125 -31.52 27.06 26.20
C GLY A 125 -30.68 28.17 26.86
N SER A 126 -30.93 29.42 26.46
CA SER A 126 -30.07 30.60 26.69
C SER A 126 -30.28 31.29 28.06
N GLY A 127 -30.29 30.50 29.14
CA GLY A 127 -30.40 31.02 30.49
C GLY A 127 -29.52 30.27 31.50
N THR A 128 -29.61 30.68 32.75
CA THR A 128 -28.95 30.00 33.88
C THR A 128 -29.97 29.71 34.98
N ILE A 129 -29.69 28.70 35.80
CA ILE A 129 -30.45 28.42 37.02
C ILE A 129 -29.46 28.17 38.17
N THR A 130 -29.68 28.81 39.32
CA THR A 130 -28.75 28.76 40.47
C THR A 130 -29.54 28.66 41.78
N PRO A 131 -29.10 27.82 42.74
CA PRO A 131 -27.99 26.85 42.66
C PRO A 131 -28.31 25.61 41.81
N ALA A 132 -27.30 24.84 41.38
CA ALA A 132 -27.51 23.66 40.51
C ALA A 132 -28.21 22.48 41.22
N SER A 133 -28.07 22.37 42.54
CA SER A 133 -28.87 21.44 43.36
C SER A 133 -28.95 21.93 44.81
N VAL A 134 -30.03 21.55 45.51
CA VAL A 134 -30.21 21.83 46.94
C VAL A 134 -30.72 20.59 47.65
N LEU A 135 -30.13 20.28 48.81
CA LEU A 135 -30.60 19.21 49.69
C LEU A 135 -31.66 19.77 50.66
N VAL A 136 -32.91 19.33 50.52
CA VAL A 136 -34.08 19.87 51.23
C VAL A 136 -34.64 18.84 52.21
N ALA A 137 -34.99 19.24 53.44
CA ALA A 137 -35.65 18.35 54.39
C ALA A 137 -37.05 17.93 53.90
N TYR A 138 -37.50 16.73 54.28
CA TYR A 138 -38.86 16.23 53.95
C TYR A 138 -39.94 17.25 54.36
N GLY A 139 -40.85 17.58 53.43
CA GLY A 139 -41.90 18.59 53.59
C GLY A 139 -41.41 20.04 53.51
N GLY A 140 -40.10 20.26 53.36
CA GLY A 140 -39.50 21.58 53.23
C GLY A 140 -39.70 22.20 51.85
N ALA A 141 -39.25 23.45 51.71
CA ALA A 141 -39.26 24.18 50.46
C ALA A 141 -37.86 24.69 50.12
N THR A 142 -37.60 24.87 48.82
CA THR A 142 -36.38 25.51 48.32
C THR A 142 -36.71 26.41 47.14
N ALA A 143 -35.81 27.32 46.80
CA ALA A 143 -35.97 28.21 45.66
C ALA A 143 -34.70 28.27 44.81
N PHE A 144 -34.91 28.39 43.52
CA PHE A 144 -33.89 28.59 42.50
C PHE A 144 -34.11 29.93 41.82
N THR A 145 -33.03 30.62 41.47
CA THR A 145 -33.10 31.80 40.61
C THR A 145 -32.80 31.36 39.19
N ALA A 146 -33.75 31.54 38.28
CA ALA A 146 -33.53 31.36 36.85
C ALA A 146 -33.35 32.73 36.20
N SER A 147 -32.24 32.95 35.51
CA SER A 147 -31.89 34.22 34.90
C SER A 147 -31.63 34.09 33.39
N PRO A 148 -32.07 35.07 32.58
CA PRO A 148 -31.65 35.14 31.18
C PRO A 148 -30.14 35.42 31.09
N SER A 149 -29.47 34.82 30.11
CA SER A 149 -28.01 34.99 29.95
C SER A 149 -27.61 36.28 29.25
N PHE A 150 -28.49 36.86 28.42
CA PHE A 150 -28.25 38.10 27.68
C PHE A 150 -29.59 38.71 27.21
N GLY A 151 -29.54 39.95 26.70
CA GLY A 151 -30.71 40.61 26.11
C GLY A 151 -31.22 39.84 24.89
N GLY A 152 -32.50 39.45 24.91
CA GLY A 152 -33.11 38.58 23.89
C GLY A 152 -33.32 37.13 24.33
N SER A 153 -32.93 36.75 25.55
CA SER A 153 -33.27 35.47 26.17
C SER A 153 -34.61 35.55 26.92
N TYR A 154 -35.55 34.66 26.62
CA TYR A 154 -36.87 34.61 27.24
C TYR A 154 -37.12 33.24 27.88
N LEU A 155 -37.49 33.23 29.16
CA LEU A 155 -37.95 32.03 29.84
C LEU A 155 -39.36 31.71 29.33
N VAL A 156 -39.55 30.53 28.75
CA VAL A 156 -40.82 30.11 28.12
C VAL A 156 -41.56 29.04 28.90
N ALA A 157 -40.85 28.22 29.68
CA ALA A 157 -41.47 27.19 30.50
C ALA A 157 -40.64 26.89 31.75
N VAL A 158 -41.33 26.52 32.83
CA VAL A 158 -40.73 25.97 34.05
C VAL A 158 -41.52 24.73 34.46
N THR A 159 -40.80 23.63 34.73
CA THR A 159 -41.37 22.40 35.29
C THR A 159 -40.80 22.14 36.68
N GLY A 160 -41.61 21.63 37.61
CA GLY A 160 -41.16 21.19 38.94
C GLY A 160 -41.19 22.25 40.04
N GLY A 161 -41.69 23.46 39.78
CA GLY A 161 -41.86 24.51 40.78
C GLY A 161 -42.76 25.66 40.30
N SER A 162 -43.18 26.53 41.22
CA SER A 162 -43.96 27.74 40.91
C SER A 162 -43.04 28.92 40.59
N VAL A 163 -43.43 29.75 39.64
CA VAL A 163 -42.62 30.88 39.15
C VAL A 163 -43.18 32.20 39.69
N THR A 164 -42.31 32.99 40.32
CA THR A 164 -42.59 34.36 40.76
C THR A 164 -41.45 35.28 40.36
N ASP A 165 -41.65 36.59 40.41
CA ASP A 165 -40.54 37.54 40.34
C ASP A 165 -39.65 37.39 41.60
N LEU A 166 -38.53 38.13 41.63
CA LEU A 166 -37.63 38.09 42.79
C LEU A 166 -38.26 38.66 44.08
N SER A 167 -39.39 39.36 43.97
CA SER A 167 -40.16 39.93 45.08
C SER A 167 -41.32 39.03 45.54
N GLY A 168 -41.61 37.93 44.83
CA GLY A 168 -42.66 36.96 45.18
C GLY A 168 -44.01 37.15 44.46
N ASN A 169 -44.12 38.03 43.47
CA ASN A 169 -45.36 38.21 42.69
C ASN A 169 -45.43 37.21 41.51
N PRO A 170 -46.63 36.79 41.07
CA PRO A 170 -46.77 35.92 39.89
C PRO A 170 -46.18 36.53 38.62
N VAL A 171 -45.48 35.73 37.82
CA VAL A 171 -44.92 36.13 36.51
C VAL A 171 -45.60 35.38 35.39
N SER A 172 -45.96 36.09 34.31
CA SER A 172 -46.45 35.49 33.08
C SER A 172 -45.28 35.14 32.15
N LEU A 173 -45.25 33.92 31.63
CA LEU A 173 -44.30 33.49 30.61
C LEU A 173 -44.87 33.80 29.21
N PRO A 174 -44.05 34.20 28.22
CA PRO A 174 -42.59 34.33 28.29
C PRO A 174 -42.12 35.59 29.04
N CYS A 175 -41.03 35.50 29.81
CA CYS A 175 -40.44 36.66 30.51
C CYS A 175 -38.94 36.79 30.28
N ALA A 176 -38.45 38.04 30.22
CA ALA A 176 -37.04 38.38 29.96
C ALA A 176 -36.29 38.88 31.20
N VAL A 177 -36.83 38.64 32.39
CA VAL A 177 -36.25 39.07 33.67
C VAL A 177 -35.94 37.86 34.54
N PRO A 178 -34.98 37.95 35.48
CA PRO A 178 -34.75 36.90 36.46
C PRO A 178 -36.02 36.58 37.25
N VAL A 179 -36.29 35.29 37.44
CA VAL A 179 -37.43 34.79 38.22
C VAL A 179 -36.97 33.85 39.32
N LYS A 180 -37.78 33.79 40.38
CA LYS A 180 -37.63 32.83 41.47
C LYS A 180 -38.55 31.63 41.21
N ILE A 181 -37.98 30.44 41.13
CA ILE A 181 -38.70 29.17 41.03
C ILE A 181 -38.73 28.53 42.40
N THR A 182 -39.91 28.37 43.00
CA THR A 182 -40.08 27.78 44.33
C THR A 182 -40.59 26.35 44.22
N VAL A 183 -39.88 25.42 44.86
CA VAL A 183 -40.31 24.02 45.03
C VAL A 183 -40.74 23.86 46.48
N SER A 184 -42.03 23.62 46.70
CA SER A 184 -42.61 23.46 48.03
C SER A 184 -42.98 22.00 48.29
N ASN A 185 -43.04 21.61 49.57
CA ASN A 185 -43.47 20.29 50.02
C ASN A 185 -42.66 19.13 49.40
N VAL A 186 -41.33 19.19 49.53
CA VAL A 186 -40.43 18.16 48.97
C VAL A 186 -40.57 16.87 49.78
N THR A 187 -41.28 15.88 49.23
CA THR A 187 -41.47 14.55 49.86
C THR A 187 -40.64 13.44 49.21
N GLY A 188 -39.82 13.77 48.21
CA GLY A 188 -38.97 12.85 47.43
C GLY A 188 -37.91 13.62 46.60
N PRO A 189 -36.99 12.92 45.90
CA PRO A 189 -36.07 13.57 44.95
C PRO A 189 -36.84 14.35 43.88
N GLY A 190 -36.45 15.60 43.63
CA GLY A 190 -37.15 16.49 42.72
C GLY A 190 -36.24 17.03 41.61
N SER A 191 -36.85 17.47 40.52
CA SER A 191 -36.14 18.16 39.43
C SER A 191 -36.90 19.42 39.04
N VAL A 192 -36.18 20.52 38.84
CA VAL A 192 -36.68 21.76 38.27
C VAL A 192 -36.00 21.98 36.94
N VAL A 193 -36.81 22.26 35.90
CA VAL A 193 -36.30 22.57 34.56
C VAL A 193 -36.78 23.94 34.15
N ALA A 194 -35.85 24.85 33.83
CA ALA A 194 -36.13 26.15 33.25
C ALA A 194 -35.77 26.14 31.75
N THR A 195 -36.72 26.44 30.88
CA THR A 195 -36.53 26.43 29.42
C THR A 195 -36.53 27.85 28.89
N TYR A 196 -35.43 28.24 28.28
CA TYR A 196 -35.20 29.53 27.63
C TYR A 196 -35.16 29.39 26.11
N THR A 197 -35.62 30.44 25.42
CA THR A 197 -35.41 30.60 23.98
C THR A 197 -34.81 31.96 23.68
N THR A 198 -34.09 32.07 22.57
CA THR A 198 -33.49 33.33 22.12
C THR A 198 -34.32 33.93 21.00
N VAL A 199 -34.74 35.19 21.15
CA VAL A 199 -35.46 35.93 20.12
C VAL A 199 -34.80 37.28 19.87
N LYS A 200 -34.48 37.57 18.61
CA LYS A 200 -33.96 38.85 18.11
C LYS A 200 -34.77 39.26 16.87
N ALA A 201 -35.31 40.47 16.87
CA ALA A 201 -35.87 41.08 15.67
C ALA A 201 -34.80 41.95 14.99
N ASP A 202 -34.73 41.88 13.68
CA ASP A 202 -33.85 42.69 12.84
C ASP A 202 -34.63 43.10 11.60
N ALA A 203 -34.90 44.40 11.45
CA ALA A 203 -35.73 44.93 10.37
C ALA A 203 -34.93 45.31 9.11
N GLY A 204 -33.63 44.98 9.07
CA GLY A 204 -32.74 45.38 8.00
C GLY A 204 -32.44 46.88 8.02
N THR A 205 -31.56 47.31 7.12
CA THR A 205 -31.14 48.71 7.00
C THR A 205 -32.23 49.58 6.39
N GLU A 206 -32.18 50.88 6.65
CA GLU A 206 -33.01 51.86 5.95
C GLU A 206 -32.76 51.81 4.43
N GLN A 207 -33.80 52.04 3.64
CA GLN A 207 -33.77 51.96 2.18
C GLN A 207 -34.14 53.30 1.56
N ARG A 208 -33.59 53.59 0.38
CA ARG A 208 -34.00 54.74 -0.44
C ARG A 208 -34.30 54.24 -1.86
N VAL A 209 -35.52 54.49 -2.33
CA VAL A 209 -36.05 53.86 -3.55
C VAL A 209 -36.84 54.87 -4.38
N LEU A 210 -36.99 54.61 -5.67
CA LEU A 210 -37.81 55.46 -6.53
C LEU A 210 -39.31 55.13 -6.39
N VAL A 211 -40.17 56.13 -6.61
CA VAL A 211 -41.62 55.92 -6.76
C VAL A 211 -41.87 54.81 -7.79
N ASN A 212 -42.86 53.95 -7.53
CA ASN A 212 -43.25 52.79 -8.33
C ASN A 212 -42.21 51.65 -8.42
N SER A 213 -41.14 51.66 -7.62
CA SER A 213 -40.20 50.53 -7.52
C SER A 213 -40.71 49.48 -6.53
N LEU A 214 -40.56 48.19 -6.84
CA LEU A 214 -40.84 47.12 -5.89
C LEU A 214 -39.84 47.21 -4.73
N VAL A 215 -40.35 47.32 -3.51
CA VAL A 215 -39.57 47.37 -2.26
C VAL A 215 -39.71 46.05 -1.54
N THR A 216 -38.58 45.49 -1.10
CA THR A 216 -38.53 44.28 -0.26
C THR A 216 -37.93 44.65 1.08
N LEU A 217 -38.69 44.51 2.17
CA LEU A 217 -38.13 44.63 3.52
C LEU A 217 -37.40 43.33 3.86
N ASP A 218 -36.29 43.40 4.60
CA ASP A 218 -35.49 42.21 4.90
C ASP A 218 -35.39 41.96 6.40
N GLY A 219 -36.17 40.99 6.86
CA GLY A 219 -36.15 40.51 8.24
C GLY A 219 -35.28 39.27 8.46
N SER A 220 -34.56 38.79 7.43
CA SER A 220 -33.90 37.47 7.44
C SER A 220 -32.80 37.32 8.50
N ALA A 221 -32.24 38.43 9.00
CA ALA A 221 -31.27 38.44 10.12
C ALA A 221 -31.93 38.31 11.51
N SER A 222 -33.27 38.18 11.56
CA SER A 222 -34.00 37.89 12.79
C SER A 222 -33.80 36.45 13.24
N VAL A 223 -33.73 36.22 14.56
CA VAL A 223 -33.51 34.91 15.17
C VAL A 223 -34.66 34.59 16.11
N GLY A 224 -35.16 33.35 16.09
CA GLY A 224 -36.21 32.88 17.00
C GLY A 224 -37.60 33.50 16.78
N GLY A 225 -38.48 33.26 17.75
CA GLY A 225 -39.91 33.58 17.69
C GLY A 225 -40.70 32.53 16.90
N ASP A 226 -41.94 32.27 17.30
CA ASP A 226 -42.84 31.32 16.65
C ASP A 226 -43.53 31.93 15.43
N SER A 227 -43.70 33.25 15.42
CA SER A 227 -44.27 34.00 14.30
C SER A 227 -43.71 35.43 14.23
N GLN A 228 -43.98 36.11 13.12
CA GLN A 228 -43.60 37.50 12.89
C GLN A 228 -44.71 38.29 12.20
N LEU A 229 -44.67 39.60 12.37
CA LEU A 229 -45.55 40.50 11.66
C LEU A 229 -44.83 41.80 11.34
N TRP A 230 -44.96 42.23 10.09
CA TRP A 230 -44.60 43.57 9.64
C TRP A 230 -45.81 44.48 9.69
N SER A 231 -45.62 45.66 10.29
CA SER A 231 -46.63 46.71 10.30
C SER A 231 -46.01 48.03 9.84
N GLN A 232 -46.79 48.81 9.09
CA GLN A 232 -46.41 50.18 8.77
C GLN A 232 -46.74 51.09 9.96
N ILE A 233 -45.74 51.84 10.43
CA ILE A 233 -45.87 52.76 11.58
C ILE A 233 -46.26 54.16 11.11
N SER A 234 -45.65 54.63 10.02
CA SER A 234 -45.88 55.99 9.48
C SER A 234 -45.58 56.08 7.98
N GLY A 235 -45.98 57.18 7.35
CA GLY A 235 -45.85 57.44 5.91
C GLY A 235 -47.14 57.16 5.11
N PRO A 236 -47.13 57.38 3.78
CA PRO A 236 -48.27 57.07 2.93
C PRO A 236 -48.66 55.58 3.03
N ALA A 237 -49.94 55.25 3.11
CA ALA A 237 -50.39 53.88 3.36
C ALA A 237 -50.02 52.93 2.21
N VAL A 238 -49.45 51.76 2.54
CA VAL A 238 -49.15 50.69 1.57
C VAL A 238 -49.69 49.35 2.03
N THR A 239 -50.03 48.50 1.08
CA THR A 239 -50.37 47.09 1.35
C THR A 239 -49.10 46.25 1.24
N LEU A 240 -48.72 45.61 2.35
CA LEU A 240 -47.61 44.65 2.37
C LEU A 240 -48.10 43.27 1.87
N SER A 241 -47.49 42.78 0.81
CA SER A 241 -47.64 41.39 0.37
C SER A 241 -46.74 40.49 1.21
N GLY A 242 -47.32 39.51 1.91
CA GLY A 242 -46.60 38.61 2.81
C GLY A 242 -46.09 39.28 4.10
N ALA A 243 -46.91 40.12 4.75
CA ALA A 243 -46.56 40.85 5.98
C ALA A 243 -46.14 39.95 7.15
N ASP A 244 -46.52 38.68 7.13
CA ASP A 244 -46.16 37.63 8.09
C ASP A 244 -44.91 36.84 7.69
N THR A 245 -44.25 37.22 6.59
CA THR A 245 -43.02 36.59 6.11
C THR A 245 -41.78 37.40 6.51
N LEU A 246 -40.59 36.80 6.39
CA LEU A 246 -39.33 37.52 6.63
C LEU A 246 -39.00 38.53 5.53
N ARG A 247 -39.66 38.46 4.36
CA ARG A 247 -39.37 39.32 3.21
C ARG A 247 -40.66 39.84 2.56
N PRO A 248 -41.45 40.67 3.26
CA PRO A 248 -42.64 41.26 2.68
C PRO A 248 -42.24 42.25 1.60
N THR A 249 -43.15 42.46 0.65
CA THR A 249 -42.95 43.40 -0.45
C THR A 249 -44.08 44.41 -0.56
N PHE A 250 -43.78 45.61 -1.06
CA PHE A 250 -44.78 46.60 -1.44
C PHE A 250 -44.27 47.49 -2.58
N THR A 251 -45.16 48.22 -3.23
CA THR A 251 -44.79 49.20 -4.27
C THR A 251 -45.37 50.57 -3.90
N PRO A 252 -44.55 51.58 -3.58
CA PRO A 252 -45.02 52.91 -3.19
C PRO A 252 -45.39 53.74 -4.41
N SER A 253 -46.60 54.31 -4.41
CA SER A 253 -47.11 55.17 -5.50
C SER A 253 -46.84 56.67 -5.29
N MET A 254 -46.34 57.05 -4.11
CA MET A 254 -46.07 58.45 -3.74
C MET A 254 -44.68 58.59 -3.10
N PRO A 255 -43.97 59.71 -3.33
CA PRO A 255 -42.75 60.01 -2.59
C PRO A 255 -43.07 60.30 -1.11
N GLY A 256 -42.12 60.02 -0.22
CA GLY A 256 -42.26 60.20 1.22
C GLY A 256 -41.45 59.18 2.03
N THR A 257 -41.42 59.34 3.34
CA THR A 257 -40.75 58.39 4.26
C THR A 257 -41.78 57.43 4.83
N TYR A 258 -41.52 56.14 4.68
CA TYR A 258 -42.36 55.04 5.15
C TYR A 258 -41.62 54.31 6.27
N GLN A 259 -42.19 54.24 7.48
CA GLN A 259 -41.61 53.48 8.58
C GLN A 259 -42.31 52.14 8.73
N PHE A 260 -41.53 51.08 8.93
CA PHE A 260 -42.03 49.73 9.16
C PHE A 260 -41.45 49.16 10.45
N GLN A 261 -42.25 48.39 11.17
CA GLN A 261 -41.83 47.61 12.34
C GLN A 261 -41.96 46.12 12.02
N LEU A 262 -40.88 45.38 12.24
CA LEU A 262 -40.90 43.93 12.36
C LEU A 262 -41.05 43.56 13.84
N THR A 263 -42.10 42.81 14.16
CA THR A 263 -42.32 42.27 15.51
C THR A 263 -42.25 40.75 15.48
N LYS A 264 -41.46 40.17 16.38
CA LYS A 264 -41.35 38.73 16.65
C LYS A 264 -42.21 38.36 17.86
N PHE A 265 -42.90 37.22 17.77
CA PHE A 265 -43.81 36.73 18.80
C PHE A 265 -43.36 35.37 19.35
N LEU A 266 -43.65 35.12 20.62
CA LEU A 266 -43.66 33.78 21.23
C LEU A 266 -45.10 33.53 21.70
N GLY A 267 -45.75 32.51 21.13
CA GLY A 267 -47.21 32.41 21.16
C GLY A 267 -47.88 33.67 20.60
N SER A 268 -48.75 34.29 21.38
CA SER A 268 -49.41 35.58 21.05
C SER A 268 -48.71 36.81 21.63
N THR A 269 -47.58 36.65 22.33
CA THR A 269 -46.91 37.73 23.05
C THR A 269 -45.80 38.34 22.18
N PRO A 270 -45.82 39.66 21.91
CA PRO A 270 -44.72 40.33 21.21
C PRO A 270 -43.49 40.39 22.12
N VAL A 271 -42.36 39.85 21.66
CA VAL A 271 -41.16 39.72 22.50
C VAL A 271 -39.99 40.54 22.00
N ALA A 272 -39.86 40.75 20.68
CA ALA A 272 -38.82 41.61 20.11
C ALA A 272 -39.38 42.42 18.95
N SER A 273 -38.93 43.67 18.80
CA SER A 273 -39.28 44.50 17.65
C SER A 273 -38.08 45.28 17.13
N ALA A 274 -38.08 45.55 15.84
CA ALA A 274 -37.10 46.37 15.16
C ALA A 274 -37.80 47.23 14.11
N THR A 275 -37.27 48.43 13.85
CA THR A 275 -37.85 49.36 12.88
C THR A 275 -36.89 49.64 11.74
N THR A 276 -37.44 49.85 10.54
CA THR A 276 -36.69 50.35 9.37
C THR A 276 -37.47 51.45 8.66
N GLN A 277 -36.77 52.25 7.86
CA GLN A 277 -37.34 53.32 7.05
C GLN A 277 -37.11 53.09 5.57
N VAL A 278 -38.09 53.43 4.75
CA VAL A 278 -37.99 53.49 3.30
C VAL A 278 -38.29 54.91 2.85
N ALA A 279 -37.27 55.63 2.39
CA ALA A 279 -37.41 56.95 1.78
C ALA A 279 -37.69 56.79 0.28
N VAL A 280 -38.91 57.11 -0.14
CA VAL A 280 -39.34 57.04 -1.54
C VAL A 280 -39.20 58.41 -2.18
N VAL A 281 -38.45 58.48 -3.27
CA VAL A 281 -38.07 59.74 -3.91
C VAL A 281 -38.46 59.73 -5.38
N THR A 282 -38.80 60.88 -5.95
CA THR A 282 -39.07 61.01 -7.40
C THR A 282 -37.78 61.02 -8.23
N SER A 283 -36.65 61.38 -7.61
CA SER A 283 -35.33 61.38 -8.21
C SER A 283 -34.28 61.18 -7.11
N LEU A 284 -33.49 60.11 -7.24
CA LEU A 284 -32.42 59.81 -6.29
C LEU A 284 -31.34 60.91 -6.32
N ALA A 285 -31.06 61.46 -7.50
CA ALA A 285 -30.12 62.55 -7.70
C ALA A 285 -30.61 63.88 -7.08
N ASP A 286 -31.90 64.20 -7.19
CA ASP A 286 -32.44 65.45 -6.65
C ASP A 286 -32.66 65.37 -5.14
N SER A 287 -33.06 64.19 -4.62
CA SER A 287 -33.13 63.96 -3.18
C SER A 287 -31.75 64.07 -2.52
N MET A 288 -30.73 63.43 -3.10
CA MET A 288 -29.36 63.51 -2.57
C MET A 288 -28.73 64.89 -2.75
N ARG A 289 -29.06 65.61 -3.84
CA ARG A 289 -28.67 67.01 -4.03
C ARG A 289 -29.34 67.91 -2.99
N THR A 290 -30.62 67.70 -2.68
CA THR A 290 -31.38 68.51 -1.73
C THR A 290 -30.91 68.29 -0.30
N ASP A 291 -30.73 67.03 0.13
CA ASP A 291 -30.29 66.68 1.48
C ASP A 291 -28.87 67.20 1.76
N CYS A 292 -27.99 67.18 0.75
CA CYS A 292 -26.60 67.62 0.86
C CYS A 292 -26.45 69.14 0.67
N MET A 293 -26.93 69.72 -0.44
CA MET A 293 -26.81 71.16 -0.69
C MET A 293 -27.63 71.99 0.30
N GLY A 294 -28.76 71.48 0.77
CA GLY A 294 -29.57 72.12 1.81
C GLY A 294 -28.80 72.22 3.13
N CYS A 295 -28.12 71.15 3.56
CA CYS A 295 -27.31 71.15 4.78
C CYS A 295 -26.03 72.00 4.62
N HIS A 296 -25.35 71.92 3.47
CA HIS A 296 -24.15 72.72 3.17
C HIS A 296 -24.44 74.23 3.08
N ALA A 297 -25.57 74.62 2.48
CA ALA A 297 -26.03 76.00 2.44
C ALA A 297 -26.46 76.51 3.82
N ALA A 298 -27.16 75.69 4.62
CA ALA A 298 -27.58 76.03 5.98
C ALA A 298 -26.41 76.22 6.97
N ASN A 299 -25.27 75.56 6.72
CA ASN A 299 -24.08 75.60 7.58
C ASN A 299 -22.93 76.46 7.01
N GLY A 300 -23.12 77.15 5.89
CA GLY A 300 -22.11 78.03 5.28
C GLY A 300 -20.86 77.30 4.76
N VAL A 301 -20.95 75.99 4.51
CA VAL A 301 -19.83 75.16 4.01
C VAL A 301 -20.04 74.89 2.53
N SER A 302 -19.28 75.54 1.64
CA SER A 302 -19.35 75.22 0.22
C SER A 302 -18.61 73.91 -0.07
N PRO A 303 -19.26 72.84 -0.57
CA PRO A 303 -18.52 71.67 -1.03
C PRO A 303 -17.65 72.08 -2.23
N ALA A 304 -16.50 71.44 -2.41
CA ALA A 304 -15.69 71.68 -3.60
C ALA A 304 -16.56 71.41 -4.85
N PRO A 305 -16.57 72.29 -5.87
CA PRO A 305 -17.57 72.30 -6.95
C PRO A 305 -17.72 70.98 -7.71
N LEU A 306 -16.69 70.13 -7.67
CA LEU A 306 -16.58 68.90 -8.44
C LEU A 306 -17.00 67.64 -7.67
N VAL A 307 -17.29 67.72 -6.37
CA VAL A 307 -17.60 66.54 -5.53
C VAL A 307 -18.87 65.85 -6.00
N PHE A 308 -19.97 66.61 -6.11
CA PHE A 308 -21.24 66.08 -6.61
C PHE A 308 -21.13 65.65 -8.07
N ALA A 309 -20.41 66.42 -8.91
CA ALA A 309 -20.21 66.09 -10.32
C ALA A 309 -19.51 64.73 -10.49
N ARG A 310 -18.41 64.49 -9.76
CA ARG A 310 -17.62 63.25 -9.82
C ARG A 310 -18.38 62.04 -9.29
N TRP A 311 -19.06 62.19 -8.15
CA TRP A 311 -19.95 61.13 -7.67
C TRP A 311 -21.08 60.88 -8.68
N SER A 312 -21.70 61.92 -9.26
CA SER A 312 -22.82 61.79 -10.18
C SER A 312 -22.47 61.13 -11.53
N SER A 313 -21.19 61.15 -11.90
CA SER A 313 -20.63 60.46 -13.06
C SER A 313 -20.04 59.08 -12.72
N SER A 314 -19.98 58.71 -11.44
CA SER A 314 -19.36 57.46 -10.98
C SER A 314 -20.26 56.23 -11.15
N SER A 315 -19.62 55.06 -11.11
CA SER A 315 -20.30 53.76 -11.01
C SER A 315 -21.14 53.64 -9.73
N HIS A 316 -20.72 54.26 -8.62
CA HIS A 316 -21.46 54.25 -7.36
C HIS A 316 -22.80 54.99 -7.46
N LYS A 317 -22.92 56.06 -8.26
CA LYS A 317 -24.22 56.69 -8.54
C LYS A 317 -25.10 55.78 -9.40
N ALA A 318 -24.53 55.08 -10.38
CA ALA A 318 -25.29 54.15 -11.22
C ALA A 318 -25.88 52.98 -10.43
N THR A 319 -25.25 52.59 -9.32
CA THR A 319 -25.72 51.53 -8.41
C THR A 319 -26.48 52.04 -7.19
N GLY A 320 -26.77 53.34 -7.11
CA GLY A 320 -27.58 53.93 -6.03
C GLY A 320 -26.85 54.09 -4.68
N ILE A 321 -25.52 54.00 -4.66
CA ILE A 321 -24.70 54.17 -3.45
C ILE A 321 -24.62 55.65 -3.06
N SER A 322 -25.01 55.97 -1.83
CA SER A 322 -25.15 57.34 -1.34
C SER A 322 -23.89 57.87 -0.63
N CYS A 323 -23.80 59.19 -0.44
CA CYS A 323 -22.66 59.78 0.27
C CYS A 323 -22.59 59.32 1.74
N VAL A 324 -23.74 59.19 2.41
CA VAL A 324 -23.80 58.71 3.80
C VAL A 324 -23.45 57.24 3.92
N THR A 325 -23.58 56.47 2.84
CA THR A 325 -23.07 55.10 2.78
C THR A 325 -21.57 55.12 3.10
N CYS A 326 -20.76 55.95 2.45
CA CYS A 326 -19.31 55.91 2.69
C CYS A 326 -18.79 56.69 3.92
N HIS A 327 -19.63 57.47 4.62
CA HIS A 327 -19.20 58.43 5.66
C HIS A 327 -19.86 58.20 7.04
N THR A 328 -19.92 56.95 7.53
CA THR A 328 -20.84 56.60 8.63
C THR A 328 -20.38 56.92 10.06
N ASP A 329 -19.18 56.61 10.56
CA ASP A 329 -19.07 56.40 12.04
C ASP A 329 -17.98 57.15 12.84
N VAL A 330 -17.46 58.27 12.34
CA VAL A 330 -16.73 59.23 13.22
C VAL A 330 -16.77 60.68 12.72
N ALA A 331 -17.18 60.90 11.48
CA ALA A 331 -17.17 62.22 10.83
C ALA A 331 -18.56 62.87 10.67
N MET A 332 -19.65 62.12 10.91
CA MET A 332 -21.03 62.62 10.81
C MET A 332 -21.84 62.13 12.02
N PRO A 333 -22.39 63.04 12.85
CA PRO A 333 -23.34 62.66 13.88
C PRO A 333 -24.71 62.39 13.25
N THR A 334 -25.29 61.21 13.51
CA THR A 334 -26.70 60.91 13.21
C THR A 334 -27.58 61.20 14.44
N PRO A 335 -28.69 61.96 14.30
CA PRO A 335 -29.20 62.58 13.07
C PRO A 335 -28.45 63.87 12.70
N VAL A 336 -28.26 64.08 11.39
CA VAL A 336 -27.58 65.27 10.85
C VAL A 336 -28.50 66.49 11.05
N ASN A 337 -28.09 67.42 11.93
CA ASN A 337 -28.71 68.73 12.05
C ASN A 337 -27.63 69.82 11.98
N SER A 338 -28.03 71.06 11.71
CA SER A 338 -27.12 72.21 11.50
C SER A 338 -26.26 72.61 12.72
N SER A 339 -26.31 71.85 13.81
CA SER A 339 -25.56 72.10 15.05
C SER A 339 -24.40 71.14 15.26
N SER A 340 -24.26 70.09 14.45
CA SER A 340 -23.36 68.95 14.72
C SER A 340 -22.12 68.85 13.80
N VAL A 341 -21.97 69.75 12.82
CA VAL A 341 -20.89 69.70 11.82
C VAL A 341 -19.85 70.81 12.06
N ASN A 342 -18.59 70.44 12.35
CA ASN A 342 -17.46 71.37 12.52
C ASN A 342 -16.40 71.15 11.42
N ARG A 343 -15.96 72.25 10.77
CA ARG A 343 -14.92 72.29 9.72
C ARG A 343 -13.62 71.57 10.09
N ASN A 344 -13.25 71.55 11.37
CA ASN A 344 -11.99 70.97 11.85
C ASN A 344 -12.14 69.50 12.27
N THR A 345 -13.36 69.01 12.51
CA THR A 345 -13.65 67.60 12.81
C THR A 345 -14.07 66.82 11.56
N PHE A 346 -14.41 67.53 10.49
CA PHE A 346 -14.73 66.97 9.18
C PHE A 346 -13.46 66.68 8.35
N VAL A 347 -12.53 65.90 8.91
CA VAL A 347 -11.29 65.49 8.24
C VAL A 347 -11.12 63.98 8.39
N ILE A 348 -11.09 63.26 7.27
CA ILE A 348 -10.73 61.84 7.27
C ILE A 348 -9.20 61.75 7.35
N ASN A 349 -8.67 61.40 8.52
CA ASN A 349 -7.23 61.19 8.71
C ASN A 349 -6.90 59.71 8.42
N PHE A 350 -6.35 59.43 7.23
CA PHE A 350 -6.25 58.10 6.61
C PHE A 350 -5.11 57.19 7.13
N VAL A 351 -4.62 57.35 8.35
CA VAL A 351 -3.36 56.68 8.77
C VAL A 351 -3.55 55.27 9.36
N THR A 352 -4.78 54.83 9.64
CA THR A 352 -5.01 53.51 10.27
C THR A 352 -6.25 52.80 9.71
N ALA A 353 -6.15 52.26 8.49
CA ALA A 353 -7.09 51.26 7.98
C ALA A 353 -6.54 49.86 8.29
N GLY A 354 -7.11 49.21 9.32
CA GLY A 354 -6.65 47.95 9.93
C GLY A 354 -6.71 46.68 9.06
N THR A 355 -6.53 45.52 9.71
CA THR A 355 -6.65 44.17 9.11
C THR A 355 -8.08 43.86 8.66
N VAL A 356 -8.24 43.03 7.63
CA VAL A 356 -9.54 42.94 6.94
C VAL A 356 -10.55 42.12 7.73
N GLY A 357 -11.77 42.66 7.72
CA GLY A 357 -12.83 42.48 8.70
C GLY A 357 -13.38 43.86 9.14
N GLU A 358 -12.54 44.89 9.08
CA GLU A 358 -12.85 46.24 9.58
C GLU A 358 -12.95 47.34 8.49
N ASN A 359 -12.73 47.02 7.20
CA ASN A 359 -12.82 48.01 6.12
C ASN A 359 -14.26 48.17 5.59
N TYR A 360 -14.80 49.39 5.59
CA TYR A 360 -16.17 49.71 5.16
C TYR A 360 -16.50 49.19 3.74
N CYS A 361 -15.55 49.23 2.81
CA CYS A 361 -15.74 48.76 1.42
C CYS A 361 -16.16 47.27 1.33
N ALA A 362 -15.79 46.47 2.33
CA ALA A 362 -16.11 45.04 2.40
C ALA A 362 -17.61 44.75 2.62
N THR A 363 -18.38 45.75 3.05
CA THR A 363 -19.83 45.61 3.31
C THR A 363 -20.66 45.60 2.03
N CYS A 364 -20.13 46.13 0.92
CA CYS A 364 -20.84 46.25 -0.36
C CYS A 364 -20.13 45.54 -1.53
N HIS A 365 -18.81 45.33 -1.46
CA HIS A 365 -18.07 44.61 -2.51
C HIS A 365 -18.00 43.11 -2.22
N ASN A 366 -18.00 42.28 -3.28
CA ASN A 366 -18.04 40.81 -3.20
C ASN A 366 -17.03 40.27 -2.17
N PRO A 367 -17.45 39.41 -1.22
CA PRO A 367 -16.56 38.75 -0.26
C PRO A 367 -15.36 38.03 -0.88
N GLU A 368 -15.47 37.52 -2.10
CA GLU A 368 -14.37 36.92 -2.84
C GLU A 368 -13.28 37.94 -3.21
N ILE A 369 -13.65 39.18 -3.55
CA ILE A 369 -12.70 40.28 -3.80
C ILE A 369 -11.94 40.61 -2.52
N MET A 370 -12.64 40.63 -1.39
CA MET A 370 -12.04 40.90 -0.07
C MET A 370 -11.11 39.77 0.36
N THR A 371 -11.52 38.52 0.15
CA THR A 371 -10.75 37.31 0.46
C THR A 371 -9.48 37.27 -0.39
N ALA A 372 -9.59 37.56 -1.68
CA ALA A 372 -8.47 37.69 -2.58
C ALA A 372 -7.51 38.81 -2.10
N TYR A 373 -8.03 40.00 -1.75
CA TYR A 373 -7.17 41.14 -1.40
C TYR A 373 -6.38 40.88 -0.12
N ASN A 374 -6.98 40.19 0.86
CA ASN A 374 -6.32 39.84 2.12
C ASN A 374 -5.11 38.95 1.95
N ALA A 375 -5.18 38.07 0.97
CA ALA A 375 -4.09 37.18 0.63
C ALA A 375 -3.06 37.85 -0.30
N SER A 376 -3.34 39.04 -0.84
CA SER A 376 -2.49 39.72 -1.82
C SER A 376 -1.28 40.43 -1.21
N LEU A 377 -0.24 40.63 -2.04
CA LEU A 377 0.93 41.42 -1.67
C LEU A 377 0.61 42.90 -1.43
N HIS A 378 -0.44 43.44 -2.07
CA HIS A 378 -0.89 44.80 -1.79
C HIS A 378 -1.34 44.97 -0.34
N LYS A 379 -1.96 43.95 0.27
CA LYS A 379 -2.32 43.99 1.69
C LYS A 379 -1.08 43.94 2.59
N SER A 380 -0.11 43.07 2.30
CA SER A 380 1.11 42.96 3.11
C SER A 380 2.04 44.15 2.97
N SER A 381 2.00 44.88 1.84
CA SER A 381 2.72 46.13 1.61
C SER A 381 2.00 47.39 2.13
N GLY A 382 0.87 47.24 2.83
CA GLY A 382 0.14 48.36 3.43
C GLY A 382 -0.63 49.24 2.44
N VAL A 383 -0.80 48.80 1.19
CA VAL A 383 -1.60 49.51 0.17
C VAL A 383 -3.07 49.33 0.48
N THR A 384 -3.83 50.41 0.60
CA THR A 384 -5.28 50.37 0.94
C THR A 384 -6.16 50.41 -0.31
N CYS A 385 -7.45 50.07 -0.17
CA CYS A 385 -8.41 50.14 -1.28
C CYS A 385 -8.45 51.55 -1.90
N THR A 386 -8.44 52.58 -1.06
CA THR A 386 -8.46 54.00 -1.47
C THR A 386 -7.16 54.43 -2.14
N SER A 387 -6.01 53.84 -1.81
CA SER A 387 -4.73 54.11 -2.48
C SER A 387 -4.78 53.89 -4.00
N CYS A 388 -5.64 52.98 -4.46
CA CYS A 388 -5.83 52.69 -5.89
C CYS A 388 -7.12 53.28 -6.47
N HIS A 389 -8.17 53.44 -5.66
CA HIS A 389 -9.54 53.76 -6.10
C HIS A 389 -9.98 55.22 -5.89
N VAL A 390 -9.08 56.20 -5.69
CA VAL A 390 -9.48 57.61 -5.47
C VAL A 390 -8.54 58.66 -6.07
N GLN A 391 -8.08 58.49 -7.31
CA GLN A 391 -7.20 59.51 -7.93
C GLN A 391 -7.83 60.91 -8.05
N ALA A 392 -9.14 61.02 -7.81
CA ALA A 392 -9.79 62.27 -7.50
C ALA A 392 -10.81 62.05 -6.37
N PRO A 393 -10.99 62.99 -5.41
CA PRO A 393 -11.94 62.81 -4.31
C PRO A 393 -13.35 62.52 -4.86
N HIS A 394 -13.94 61.40 -4.42
CA HIS A 394 -15.30 60.92 -4.73
C HIS A 394 -15.52 60.32 -6.13
N ASP A 395 -14.45 59.82 -6.78
CA ASP A 395 -14.53 58.94 -7.94
C ASP A 395 -13.89 57.58 -7.61
N PRO A 396 -14.66 56.48 -7.51
CA PRO A 396 -14.18 55.14 -7.15
C PRO A 396 -13.42 54.43 -8.29
N ALA A 397 -13.27 55.08 -9.46
CA ALA A 397 -12.53 54.51 -10.57
C ALA A 397 -11.06 54.31 -10.16
N ALA A 398 -10.59 53.06 -10.28
CA ALA A 398 -9.16 52.80 -10.19
C ALA A 398 -8.48 53.39 -11.43
N SER A 399 -7.62 54.37 -11.22
CA SER A 399 -6.82 54.91 -12.30
C SER A 399 -5.54 54.11 -12.44
N VAL A 400 -5.20 53.80 -13.67
CA VAL A 400 -3.94 53.17 -14.08
C VAL A 400 -2.70 53.94 -13.61
N THR A 401 -2.82 55.25 -13.41
CA THR A 401 -1.75 56.10 -12.89
C THR A 401 -1.44 55.80 -11.41
N ALA A 402 -2.35 55.14 -10.68
CA ALA A 402 -2.11 54.74 -9.28
C ALA A 402 -1.05 53.63 -9.19
N CYS A 403 -0.91 52.80 -10.23
CA CYS A 403 0.15 51.79 -10.32
C CYS A 403 1.53 52.46 -10.50
N ASN A 404 1.59 53.54 -11.27
CA ASN A 404 2.83 54.22 -11.64
C ASN A 404 3.59 54.81 -10.44
N GLY A 405 2.87 55.20 -9.37
CA GLY A 405 3.51 55.77 -8.18
C GLY A 405 4.33 54.79 -7.35
N CYS A 406 4.12 53.48 -7.54
CA CYS A 406 4.77 52.43 -6.72
C CYS A 406 5.50 51.37 -7.55
N HIS A 407 5.03 51.09 -8.77
CA HIS A 407 5.57 50.01 -9.60
C HIS A 407 6.53 50.48 -10.70
N ILE A 408 6.67 51.79 -10.90
CA ILE A 408 7.60 52.39 -11.86
C ILE A 408 8.78 53.00 -11.11
N ASP A 409 10.01 52.66 -11.52
CA ASP A 409 11.21 53.23 -10.94
C ASP A 409 11.53 54.64 -11.48
N ALA A 410 12.59 55.26 -10.95
CA ALA A 410 13.00 56.62 -11.33
C ALA A 410 13.38 56.77 -12.82
N SER A 411 13.56 55.67 -13.56
CA SER A 411 13.83 55.68 -15.00
C SER A 411 12.56 55.62 -15.87
N GLY A 412 11.38 55.49 -15.25
CA GLY A 412 10.11 55.37 -15.97
C GLY A 412 9.78 53.94 -16.40
N GLN A 413 10.53 52.94 -15.92
CA GLN A 413 10.33 51.52 -16.23
C GLN A 413 9.63 50.78 -15.08
N VAL A 414 8.70 49.86 -15.41
CA VAL A 414 8.01 49.04 -14.41
C VAL A 414 8.95 47.95 -13.88
N VAL A 415 9.24 47.97 -12.58
CA VAL A 415 10.17 47.02 -11.94
C VAL A 415 9.69 45.58 -12.14
N GLY A 416 10.56 44.72 -12.67
CA GLY A 416 10.26 43.29 -12.91
C GLY A 416 9.57 42.97 -14.26
N HIS A 417 9.29 43.97 -15.11
CA HIS A 417 8.79 43.76 -16.47
C HIS A 417 9.93 43.90 -17.51
N PRO A 418 10.05 42.97 -18.47
CA PRO A 418 11.13 42.98 -19.46
C PRO A 418 10.97 44.05 -20.57
N PHE A 419 9.90 44.87 -20.54
CA PHE A 419 9.63 45.94 -21.50
C PHE A 419 8.83 47.09 -20.85
N PRO A 420 8.83 48.30 -21.45
CA PRO A 420 8.00 49.42 -21.00
C PRO A 420 6.51 49.08 -21.17
N MET A 421 5.72 49.17 -20.11
CA MET A 421 4.27 48.94 -20.18
C MET A 421 3.51 50.27 -20.20
N GLY A 422 2.48 50.36 -21.05
CA GLY A 422 1.52 51.46 -21.01
C GLY A 422 0.61 51.34 -19.79
N ALA A 423 0.14 52.48 -19.28
CA ALA A 423 -0.66 52.53 -18.06
C ALA A 423 -1.94 51.65 -18.18
N THR A 424 -2.55 51.57 -19.37
CA THR A 424 -3.77 50.79 -19.64
C THR A 424 -3.61 49.27 -19.55
N ASP A 425 -2.39 48.75 -19.51
CA ASP A 425 -2.13 47.34 -19.77
C ASP A 425 -2.08 46.49 -18.50
N CYS A 426 -1.86 47.12 -17.34
CA CYS A 426 -1.64 46.43 -16.06
C CYS A 426 -2.84 45.58 -15.62
N THR A 427 -4.06 46.12 -15.74
CA THR A 427 -5.30 45.44 -15.31
C THR A 427 -5.79 44.36 -16.26
N THR A 428 -5.23 44.32 -17.47
CA THR A 428 -5.51 43.28 -18.47
C THR A 428 -4.84 41.95 -18.08
N CYS A 429 -3.68 42.05 -17.42
CA CYS A 429 -2.87 40.90 -17.03
C CYS A 429 -2.90 40.61 -15.51
N HIS A 430 -3.09 41.63 -14.67
CA HIS A 430 -3.07 41.54 -13.21
C HIS A 430 -4.47 41.80 -12.60
N ASN A 431 -4.94 40.89 -11.76
CA ASN A 431 -6.03 41.17 -10.83
C ASN A 431 -5.44 41.83 -9.56
N LYS A 432 -5.52 43.16 -9.52
CA LYS A 432 -5.05 43.99 -8.40
C LYS A 432 -5.53 43.58 -7.00
N HIS A 433 -6.56 42.73 -6.91
CA HIS A 433 -7.09 42.20 -5.65
C HIS A 433 -6.67 40.76 -5.37
N ASN A 434 -5.94 40.02 -6.21
CA ASN A 434 -5.71 38.59 -6.00
C ASN A 434 -4.20 38.28 -5.83
N PRO A 435 -3.78 37.45 -4.85
CA PRO A 435 -2.43 36.90 -4.80
C PRO A 435 -2.02 36.12 -6.06
N GLY A 436 -2.99 35.42 -6.67
CA GLY A 436 -2.77 34.52 -7.80
C GLY A 436 -2.61 35.22 -9.15
N SER A 437 -2.93 36.51 -9.23
CA SER A 437 -2.55 37.30 -10.39
C SER A 437 -1.26 38.03 -10.08
N THR A 438 -0.19 37.40 -10.57
CA THR A 438 0.97 38.07 -11.15
C THR A 438 1.86 38.88 -10.21
N SER A 439 2.03 38.44 -8.95
CA SER A 439 3.28 38.75 -8.23
C SER A 439 3.69 37.79 -7.10
N GLY A 440 2.92 36.74 -6.77
CA GLY A 440 3.35 35.72 -5.81
C GLY A 440 3.15 34.30 -6.33
N ALA A 441 4.24 33.61 -6.67
CA ALA A 441 4.31 32.21 -7.10
C ALA A 441 3.91 31.89 -8.55
N MET A 442 4.70 32.38 -9.50
CA MET A 442 5.32 31.43 -10.43
C MET A 442 6.77 31.24 -9.95
N PRO A 443 7.12 30.15 -9.24
CA PRO A 443 8.51 29.89 -8.89
C PRO A 443 9.31 29.68 -10.18
N GLY A 444 10.32 30.51 -10.42
CA GLY A 444 11.27 30.33 -11.52
C GLY A 444 10.76 30.73 -12.91
N ALA A 445 11.40 30.18 -13.94
CA ALA A 445 11.36 30.56 -15.36
C ALA A 445 10.00 30.53 -16.11
N LEU A 446 8.87 30.64 -15.40
CA LEU A 446 7.51 30.46 -15.95
C LEU A 446 6.89 31.76 -16.53
N GLY A 447 7.42 32.93 -16.19
CA GLY A 447 7.01 34.22 -16.78
C GLY A 447 7.58 34.49 -18.17
N LEU A 448 8.74 33.92 -18.51
CA LEU A 448 9.49 34.23 -19.73
C LEU A 448 8.86 33.68 -21.02
N LEU A 449 7.90 32.74 -20.94
CA LEU A 449 7.31 32.06 -22.10
C LEU A 449 5.95 32.62 -22.55
N HIS A 450 5.21 33.31 -21.66
CA HIS A 450 3.94 33.95 -22.02
C HIS A 450 4.12 35.20 -22.90
N PHE A 451 5.28 35.86 -22.78
CA PHE A 451 5.57 37.13 -23.43
C PHE A 451 6.80 37.05 -24.35
N ASN A 452 7.21 35.84 -24.75
CA ASN A 452 8.38 35.67 -25.59
C ASN A 452 8.09 36.13 -27.03
N ASN A 453 8.90 37.05 -27.56
CA ASN A 453 8.84 37.60 -28.92
C ASN A 453 7.84 38.75 -29.18
N VAL A 454 7.43 39.50 -28.14
CA VAL A 454 6.61 40.72 -28.29
C VAL A 454 7.48 41.85 -28.83
N THR A 455 7.40 42.14 -30.13
CA THR A 455 8.17 43.21 -30.78
C THR A 455 7.34 44.45 -31.10
N SER A 456 6.07 44.52 -30.66
CA SER A 456 5.21 45.69 -30.85
C SER A 456 4.18 45.81 -29.73
N GLU A 457 3.91 47.04 -29.33
CA GLU A 457 3.04 47.52 -28.21
C GLU A 457 1.56 47.05 -28.26
N GLY A 458 1.15 46.27 -29.28
CA GLY A 458 -0.24 45.90 -29.51
C GLY A 458 -0.71 44.57 -28.93
N TYR A 459 0.17 43.71 -28.38
CA TYR A 459 -0.24 42.36 -27.94
C TYR A 459 0.36 41.96 -26.58
N PRO A 460 -0.49 41.73 -25.56
CA PRO A 460 -0.04 41.53 -24.20
C PRO A 460 0.50 40.12 -23.93
N ALA A 461 0.42 39.13 -24.81
CA ALA A 461 1.06 37.81 -24.65
C ALA A 461 1.23 37.10 -26.00
N SER A 462 2.24 36.23 -26.14
CA SER A 462 2.55 35.49 -27.38
C SER A 462 1.37 34.66 -27.87
N TYR A 463 0.56 34.13 -26.94
CA TYR A 463 -0.60 33.27 -27.23
C TYR A 463 -1.88 34.04 -27.61
N VAL A 464 -1.96 35.34 -27.33
CA VAL A 464 -3.11 36.18 -27.66
C VAL A 464 -2.95 36.66 -29.09
N THR A 465 -3.86 36.24 -29.97
CA THR A 465 -3.83 36.59 -31.40
C THR A 465 -5.11 37.33 -31.78
N SER A 466 -5.22 37.78 -33.03
CA SER A 466 -6.50 38.31 -33.55
C SER A 466 -7.69 37.33 -33.45
N ARG A 467 -7.43 36.05 -33.14
CA ARG A 467 -8.42 34.97 -33.06
C ARG A 467 -8.36 34.15 -31.76
N GLY A 468 -7.51 34.52 -30.81
CA GLY A 468 -7.33 33.83 -29.54
C GLY A 468 -7.23 34.79 -28.36
N SER A 469 -7.92 34.49 -27.27
CA SER A 469 -8.12 35.37 -26.11
C SER A 469 -7.59 34.76 -24.81
N CYS A 470 -7.30 35.60 -23.80
CA CYS A 470 -6.90 35.11 -22.47
C CYS A 470 -8.00 34.24 -21.82
N SER A 471 -9.27 34.60 -22.05
CA SER A 471 -10.43 33.85 -21.57
C SER A 471 -10.54 32.44 -22.16
N ASP A 472 -9.81 32.12 -23.23
CA ASP A 472 -9.77 30.76 -23.78
C ASP A 472 -9.15 29.75 -22.79
N CYS A 473 -8.37 30.24 -21.82
CA CYS A 473 -7.68 29.44 -20.81
C CYS A 473 -8.01 29.86 -19.36
N HIS A 474 -8.25 31.16 -19.09
CA HIS A 474 -8.27 31.74 -17.75
C HIS A 474 -9.69 31.84 -17.13
N PHE A 475 -10.21 30.71 -16.63
CA PHE A 475 -11.43 30.62 -15.80
C PHE A 475 -11.11 30.42 -14.31
N ASP A 476 -11.82 31.10 -13.41
CA ASP A 476 -11.51 31.18 -11.96
C ASP A 476 -12.20 30.10 -11.10
N SER A 477 -12.12 28.83 -11.52
CA SER A 477 -12.46 27.70 -10.64
C SER A 477 -11.20 26.95 -10.18
N PRO A 478 -11.16 26.40 -8.95
CA PRO A 478 -10.02 25.60 -8.48
C PRO A 478 -9.63 24.44 -9.42
N ALA A 479 -10.62 23.78 -10.03
CA ALA A 479 -10.40 22.72 -11.01
C ALA A 479 -9.72 23.22 -12.30
N ASN A 480 -10.13 24.40 -12.80
CA ASN A 480 -9.54 25.01 -14.00
C ASN A 480 -8.10 25.51 -13.76
N VAL A 481 -7.79 25.95 -12.53
CA VAL A 481 -6.41 26.32 -12.15
C VAL A 481 -5.48 25.11 -12.25
N ALA A 482 -5.87 23.96 -11.70
CA ALA A 482 -5.06 22.74 -11.75
C ALA A 482 -4.85 22.24 -13.20
N VAL A 483 -5.92 22.26 -14.02
CA VAL A 483 -5.84 21.89 -15.44
C VAL A 483 -4.90 22.82 -16.21
N ARG A 484 -4.95 24.13 -15.98
CA ARG A 484 -4.01 25.10 -16.59
C ARG A 484 -2.56 24.82 -16.21
N GLN A 485 -2.30 24.53 -14.93
CA GLN A 485 -0.94 24.23 -14.45
C GLN A 485 -0.39 22.95 -15.11
N GLN A 486 -1.23 21.92 -15.28
CA GLN A 486 -0.86 20.71 -16.00
C GLN A 486 -0.63 20.98 -17.50
N TRP A 487 -1.53 21.70 -18.17
CA TRP A 487 -1.36 22.05 -19.58
C TRP A 487 -0.09 22.87 -19.82
N TYR A 488 0.24 23.79 -18.91
CA TYR A 488 1.46 24.61 -18.99
C TYR A 488 2.76 23.78 -19.04
N THR A 489 2.81 22.64 -18.34
CA THR A 489 4.01 21.78 -18.37
C THR A 489 4.12 20.98 -19.67
N SER A 490 3.02 20.81 -20.40
CA SER A 490 2.97 20.14 -21.70
C SER A 490 3.70 20.95 -22.79
N SER A 491 4.13 20.26 -23.84
CA SER A 491 4.72 20.94 -25.01
C SER A 491 3.71 21.77 -25.79
N HIS A 492 2.40 21.47 -25.69
CA HIS A 492 1.33 22.21 -26.38
C HIS A 492 1.21 23.66 -25.93
N ALA A 493 1.71 23.97 -24.74
CA ALA A 493 1.65 25.30 -24.14
C ALA A 493 2.87 26.18 -24.43
N LYS A 494 3.90 25.69 -25.14
CA LYS A 494 5.23 26.34 -25.18
C LYS A 494 5.56 26.87 -26.57
N VAL A 495 5.54 28.20 -26.77
CA VAL A 495 5.99 28.83 -28.04
C VAL A 495 7.45 28.52 -28.39
N THR A 496 8.27 28.20 -27.39
CA THR A 496 9.69 27.84 -27.55
C THR A 496 9.92 26.34 -27.73
N ALA A 497 8.89 25.51 -27.59
CA ALA A 497 9.06 24.09 -27.86
C ALA A 497 9.38 23.88 -29.36
N PRO A 498 10.12 22.81 -29.72
CA PRO A 498 10.48 22.52 -31.11
C PRO A 498 9.30 22.55 -32.08
N ALA A 499 8.11 22.17 -31.62
CA ALA A 499 6.89 22.17 -32.41
C ALA A 499 6.34 23.58 -32.75
N TRP A 500 6.70 24.65 -32.03
CA TRP A 500 6.19 26.02 -32.28
C TRP A 500 7.27 27.04 -32.61
N MET A 501 8.54 26.75 -32.30
CA MET A 501 9.63 27.70 -32.49
C MET A 501 10.08 27.83 -33.95
N ALA A 502 9.99 26.75 -34.73
CA ALA A 502 10.68 26.65 -36.03
C ALA A 502 10.16 27.65 -37.08
N TYR A 503 8.87 27.98 -37.05
CA TYR A 503 8.25 28.88 -38.01
C TYR A 503 7.14 29.71 -37.35
N ASP A 504 6.63 30.71 -38.08
CA ASP A 504 5.36 31.34 -37.77
C ASP A 504 4.21 30.58 -38.44
N PHE A 505 3.74 29.53 -37.77
CA PHE A 505 2.86 28.53 -38.39
C PHE A 505 1.51 29.08 -38.85
N LYS A 506 1.01 30.19 -38.28
CA LYS A 506 -0.25 30.84 -38.73
C LYS A 506 -0.21 31.31 -40.18
N THR A 507 0.99 31.50 -40.73
CA THR A 507 1.24 31.94 -42.11
C THR A 507 1.46 30.77 -43.09
N ARG A 508 1.41 29.51 -42.64
CA ARG A 508 1.76 28.34 -43.47
C ARG A 508 0.59 27.38 -43.67
N THR A 509 0.11 27.32 -44.91
CA THR A 509 -0.89 26.34 -45.36
C THR A 509 -0.40 24.91 -45.13
N GLY A 510 -1.27 24.04 -44.62
CA GLY A 510 -0.96 22.64 -44.27
C GLY A 510 -0.37 22.47 -42.87
N CYS A 511 0.24 23.50 -42.27
CA CYS A 511 0.82 23.42 -40.93
C CYS A 511 -0.13 23.91 -39.84
N VAL A 512 -0.99 24.89 -40.16
CA VAL A 512 -1.94 25.49 -39.21
C VAL A 512 -2.86 24.47 -38.55
N GLN A 513 -3.18 23.37 -39.25
CA GLN A 513 -4.07 22.32 -38.76
C GLN A 513 -3.57 21.64 -37.48
N CYS A 514 -2.25 21.61 -37.22
CA CYS A 514 -1.67 21.00 -36.03
C CYS A 514 -1.03 22.02 -35.08
N HIS A 515 -0.51 23.12 -35.63
CA HIS A 515 0.36 24.05 -34.90
C HIS A 515 -0.34 25.30 -34.41
N THR A 516 -1.64 25.49 -34.68
CA THR A 516 -2.40 26.67 -34.24
C THR A 516 -3.79 26.25 -33.78
N THR A 517 -4.30 26.84 -32.71
CA THR A 517 -5.66 26.57 -32.21
C THR A 517 -6.72 26.87 -33.27
N THR A 518 -6.62 28.05 -33.87
CA THR A 518 -7.53 28.51 -34.92
C THR A 518 -7.52 27.53 -36.10
N GLY A 519 -6.34 27.13 -36.56
CA GLY A 519 -6.20 26.19 -37.67
C GLY A 519 -6.73 24.80 -37.32
N PHE A 520 -6.48 24.30 -36.10
CA PHE A 520 -7.01 23.03 -35.63
C PHE A 520 -8.55 23.03 -35.60
N ILE A 521 -9.16 24.10 -35.10
CA ILE A 521 -10.63 24.24 -35.07
C ILE A 521 -11.21 24.21 -36.49
N ALA A 522 -10.60 24.96 -37.41
CA ALA A 522 -11.02 24.98 -38.82
C ALA A 522 -10.83 23.61 -39.50
N TYR A 523 -9.75 22.91 -39.18
CA TYR A 523 -9.49 21.56 -39.69
C TYR A 523 -10.47 20.52 -39.13
N SER A 524 -10.77 20.57 -37.83
CA SER A 524 -11.67 19.61 -37.17
C SER A 524 -13.09 19.63 -37.71
N THR A 525 -13.56 20.80 -38.19
CA THR A 525 -14.93 21.01 -38.66
C THR A 525 -15.05 20.95 -40.18
N GLY A 526 -14.13 21.59 -40.91
CA GLY A 526 -14.21 21.75 -42.36
C GLY A 526 -13.00 21.22 -43.13
N LYS A 527 -12.04 20.56 -42.47
CA LYS A 527 -10.75 20.12 -43.06
C LYS A 527 -9.99 21.24 -43.75
N VAL A 528 -10.18 22.48 -43.27
CA VAL A 528 -9.50 23.66 -43.80
C VAL A 528 -8.05 23.66 -43.34
N VAL A 529 -7.13 23.76 -44.30
CA VAL A 529 -5.68 23.78 -44.05
C VAL A 529 -5.00 25.07 -44.48
N SER A 530 -5.74 26.04 -45.02
CA SER A 530 -5.20 27.34 -45.46
C SER A 530 -4.66 28.14 -44.28
N ALA A 531 -3.53 28.82 -44.48
CA ALA A 531 -3.02 29.82 -43.53
C ALA A 531 -4.10 30.87 -43.18
N TRP A 532 -4.12 31.33 -41.94
CA TRP A 532 -5.13 32.29 -41.45
C TRP A 532 -4.53 33.62 -40.96
N GLY A 533 -3.23 33.64 -40.65
CA GLY A 533 -2.51 34.82 -40.21
C GLY A 533 -1.59 35.39 -41.28
N VAL A 534 -1.08 36.60 -41.03
CA VAL A 534 -0.16 37.32 -41.92
C VAL A 534 1.19 37.54 -41.24
N ALA A 535 2.26 37.66 -42.02
CA ALA A 535 3.63 37.79 -41.48
C ALA A 535 3.91 39.09 -40.71
N SER A 536 3.06 40.11 -40.90
CA SER A 536 3.11 41.37 -40.14
C SER A 536 2.62 41.20 -38.71
N ASP A 537 1.72 40.25 -38.45
CA ASP A 537 1.29 39.88 -37.11
C ASP A 537 2.41 39.05 -36.45
N LYS A 538 2.95 39.53 -35.32
CA LYS A 538 4.07 38.89 -34.62
C LYS A 538 3.65 37.95 -33.49
N THR A 539 2.35 37.80 -33.23
CA THR A 539 1.81 36.86 -32.25
C THR A 539 2.08 35.41 -32.67
N LYS A 540 2.10 34.46 -31.74
CA LYS A 540 2.31 33.03 -32.04
C LYS A 540 1.26 32.20 -31.32
N GLU A 541 0.26 31.75 -32.08
CA GLU A 541 -0.76 30.85 -31.52
C GLU A 541 -0.17 29.45 -31.30
N VAL A 542 -0.40 28.88 -30.12
CA VAL A 542 -0.17 27.46 -29.82
C VAL A 542 -1.48 26.68 -29.80
N LEU A 543 -1.46 25.41 -29.36
CA LEU A 543 -2.69 24.63 -29.15
C LEU A 543 -3.24 24.87 -27.73
N THR A 544 -4.14 25.84 -27.61
CA THR A 544 -4.82 26.24 -26.37
C THR A 544 -6.01 25.35 -26.07
N CYS A 545 -6.65 25.56 -24.92
CA CYS A 545 -7.69 24.68 -24.40
C CYS A 545 -8.89 24.53 -25.36
N ILE A 546 -9.32 25.61 -26.01
CA ILE A 546 -10.45 25.61 -26.96
C ILE A 546 -10.15 24.87 -28.29
N GLY A 547 -8.88 24.54 -28.55
CA GLY A 547 -8.51 23.67 -29.65
C GLY A 547 -9.11 22.28 -29.44
N CYS A 548 -8.89 21.72 -28.25
CA CYS A 548 -9.39 20.41 -27.87
C CYS A 548 -10.82 20.43 -27.34
N HIS A 549 -11.25 21.49 -26.66
CA HIS A 549 -12.57 21.57 -26.04
C HIS A 549 -13.52 22.46 -26.84
N LYS A 550 -14.76 22.01 -26.98
CA LYS A 550 -15.85 22.82 -27.56
C LYS A 550 -16.45 23.76 -26.50
N ASP A 551 -16.38 23.36 -25.23
CA ASP A 551 -16.84 24.14 -24.08
C ASP A 551 -15.91 23.90 -22.89
N MET A 552 -15.26 24.98 -22.43
CA MET A 552 -14.31 24.98 -21.32
C MET A 552 -14.98 25.02 -19.95
N THR A 553 -16.24 25.45 -19.87
CA THR A 553 -17.01 25.49 -18.62
C THR A 553 -17.50 24.09 -18.23
N THR A 554 -18.00 23.34 -19.21
CA THR A 554 -18.48 21.96 -19.00
C THR A 554 -17.40 20.90 -19.25
N GLY A 555 -16.29 21.27 -19.89
CA GLY A 555 -15.18 20.37 -20.23
C GLY A 555 -15.44 19.50 -21.47
N VAL A 556 -16.51 19.75 -22.23
CA VAL A 556 -16.87 18.97 -23.42
C VAL A 556 -15.77 19.02 -24.47
N VAL A 557 -15.26 17.84 -24.83
CA VAL A 557 -14.21 17.67 -25.84
C VAL A 557 -14.80 17.77 -27.24
N ARG A 558 -14.04 18.35 -28.17
CA ARG A 558 -14.40 18.46 -29.58
C ARG A 558 -14.35 17.09 -30.25
N GLY A 559 -15.46 16.69 -30.88
CA GLY A 559 -15.52 15.46 -31.66
C GLY A 559 -14.66 15.55 -32.92
N MET A 560 -13.95 14.47 -33.24
CA MET A 560 -13.12 14.36 -34.44
C MET A 560 -13.36 13.02 -35.12
N GLN A 561 -13.62 13.05 -36.43
CA GLN A 561 -13.72 11.84 -37.25
C GLN A 561 -12.32 11.31 -37.60
N PRO A 562 -12.16 10.00 -37.83
CA PRO A 562 -10.90 9.43 -38.28
C PRO A 562 -10.41 10.14 -39.55
N VAL A 563 -9.11 10.44 -39.59
CA VAL A 563 -8.50 11.17 -40.71
C VAL A 563 -7.68 10.23 -41.60
N ARG A 564 -7.50 10.63 -42.86
CA ARG A 564 -6.47 10.09 -43.74
C ARG A 564 -5.22 10.95 -43.57
N PRO A 565 -4.21 10.50 -42.81
CA PRO A 565 -3.08 11.36 -42.45
C PRO A 565 -2.07 11.54 -43.59
N TYR A 566 -2.09 10.64 -44.58
CA TYR A 566 -1.11 10.57 -45.65
C TYR A 566 -1.78 10.93 -46.98
N ALA A 567 -1.22 11.88 -47.73
CA ALA A 567 -1.80 12.29 -49.01
C ALA A 567 -1.63 11.21 -50.10
N ASP A 568 -0.53 10.46 -50.06
CA ASP A 568 -0.14 9.47 -51.07
C ASP A 568 -0.60 8.04 -50.71
N ASP A 569 -1.43 7.88 -49.68
CA ASP A 569 -1.94 6.59 -49.21
C ASP A 569 -3.46 6.69 -48.95
N THR A 570 -4.18 5.62 -49.24
CA THR A 570 -5.62 5.52 -48.99
C THR A 570 -5.96 5.15 -47.55
N TYR A 571 -4.94 4.87 -46.72
CA TYR A 571 -5.10 4.51 -45.32
C TYR A 571 -5.93 5.54 -44.53
N LEU A 572 -6.99 5.04 -43.91
CA LEU A 572 -7.82 5.75 -42.96
C LEU A 572 -7.45 5.29 -41.56
N ASN A 573 -7.19 6.23 -40.66
CA ASN A 573 -7.00 5.92 -39.26
C ASN A 573 -8.19 5.13 -38.71
N ARG A 574 -7.93 4.24 -37.75
CA ARG A 574 -9.01 3.57 -37.03
C ARG A 574 -9.76 4.60 -36.18
N ASP A 575 -11.07 4.40 -36.03
CA ASP A 575 -11.86 5.13 -35.05
C ASP A 575 -11.52 4.68 -33.62
N LEU A 576 -11.01 5.62 -32.83
CA LEU A 576 -10.64 5.47 -31.43
C LEU A 576 -11.43 6.42 -30.52
N GLY A 577 -12.61 6.89 -30.95
CA GLY A 577 -13.43 7.79 -30.16
C GLY A 577 -12.74 9.13 -29.89
N ILE A 578 -12.64 9.54 -28.62
CA ILE A 578 -12.03 10.83 -28.25
C ILE A 578 -10.56 10.92 -28.71
N SER A 579 -9.83 9.79 -28.73
CA SER A 579 -8.43 9.75 -29.18
C SER A 579 -8.22 10.13 -30.65
N ASN A 580 -9.29 10.18 -31.47
CA ASN A 580 -9.22 10.69 -32.85
C ASN A 580 -8.71 12.14 -32.90
N ILE A 581 -8.95 12.93 -31.85
CA ILE A 581 -8.46 14.31 -31.76
C ILE A 581 -6.93 14.35 -31.78
N CYS A 582 -6.27 13.43 -31.06
CA CYS A 582 -4.82 13.31 -31.00
C CYS A 582 -4.25 12.81 -32.33
N MET A 583 -4.90 11.80 -32.91
CA MET A 583 -4.48 11.14 -34.15
C MET A 583 -4.45 12.09 -35.35
N SER A 584 -5.24 13.15 -35.32
CA SER A 584 -5.25 14.13 -36.41
C SER A 584 -3.92 14.85 -36.62
N CYS A 585 -3.14 15.03 -35.55
CA CYS A 585 -1.80 15.61 -35.60
C CYS A 585 -0.70 14.53 -35.47
N HIS A 586 -0.92 13.52 -34.62
CA HIS A 586 0.10 12.57 -34.19
C HIS A 586 0.14 11.27 -35.01
N SER A 587 -0.39 11.26 -36.24
CA SER A 587 -0.23 10.11 -37.15
C SER A 587 0.98 10.21 -38.08
N GLY A 588 1.65 11.37 -38.09
CA GLY A 588 2.58 11.76 -39.14
C GLY A 588 1.84 12.29 -40.38
N VAL A 589 2.60 12.85 -41.33
CA VAL A 589 2.05 13.39 -42.60
C VAL A 589 2.49 12.60 -43.83
N ARG A 590 3.45 11.68 -43.65
CA ARG A 590 3.96 10.75 -44.64
C ARG A 590 4.28 9.42 -43.98
N ASN A 591 4.27 8.36 -44.78
CA ASN A 591 4.66 7.02 -44.35
C ASN A 591 5.57 6.36 -45.40
N GLY A 592 5.95 5.10 -45.16
CA GLY A 592 6.74 4.33 -46.13
C GLY A 592 6.12 4.20 -47.52
N SER A 593 4.78 4.21 -47.61
CA SER A 593 4.07 4.19 -48.90
C SER A 593 4.33 5.45 -49.72
N SER A 594 4.65 6.60 -49.10
CA SER A 594 5.07 7.80 -49.82
C SER A 594 6.37 7.58 -50.61
N ILE A 595 7.32 6.81 -50.09
CA ILE A 595 8.55 6.44 -50.83
C ILE A 595 8.23 5.45 -51.95
N SER A 596 7.36 4.48 -51.65
CA SER A 596 6.89 3.50 -52.65
C SER A 596 6.17 4.21 -53.82
N ALA A 597 5.43 5.29 -53.55
CA ALA A 597 4.80 6.11 -54.57
C ALA A 597 5.83 6.88 -55.42
N GLN A 598 6.92 7.38 -54.83
CA GLN A 598 8.01 7.99 -55.61
C GLN A 598 8.69 6.98 -56.53
N LEU A 599 8.90 5.75 -56.05
CA LEU A 599 9.42 4.66 -56.87
C LEU A 599 8.48 4.30 -58.03
N ALA A 600 7.18 4.18 -57.76
CA ALA A 600 6.17 3.93 -58.80
C ALA A 600 6.12 5.06 -59.84
N ASN A 601 6.39 6.30 -59.43
CA ASN A 601 6.47 7.48 -60.30
C ASN A 601 7.85 7.66 -60.95
N MET A 602 8.75 6.68 -60.87
CA MET A 602 10.09 6.70 -61.48
C MET A 602 10.95 7.89 -61.03
N ALA A 603 10.86 8.29 -59.76
CA ALA A 603 11.69 9.35 -59.20
C ALA A 603 13.19 8.99 -59.23
N ASP A 604 14.05 10.00 -59.39
CA ASP A 604 15.50 9.84 -59.38
C ASP A 604 16.06 9.80 -57.95
N PHE A 605 16.20 8.59 -57.39
CA PHE A 605 16.78 8.38 -56.07
C PHE A 605 18.29 8.69 -55.97
N THR A 606 18.97 8.95 -57.09
CA THR A 606 20.38 9.38 -57.05
C THR A 606 20.54 10.86 -56.69
N ASN A 607 19.44 11.62 -56.70
CA ASN A 607 19.41 13.02 -56.30
C ASN A 607 18.05 13.42 -55.70
N LEU A 608 17.62 12.72 -54.66
CA LEU A 608 16.35 12.98 -53.99
C LEU A 608 16.57 13.36 -52.53
N ALA A 609 15.95 14.45 -52.07
CA ALA A 609 15.96 14.81 -50.67
C ALA A 609 15.20 13.77 -49.83
N VAL A 610 15.69 13.48 -48.62
CA VAL A 610 15.05 12.49 -47.73
C VAL A 610 13.59 12.84 -47.46
N MET A 611 12.70 11.86 -47.59
CA MET A 611 11.32 12.01 -47.13
C MET A 611 11.28 11.92 -45.60
N THR A 612 10.46 12.75 -44.95
CA THR A 612 10.33 12.76 -43.50
C THR A 612 8.90 12.38 -43.06
N PRO A 613 8.72 11.55 -42.03
CA PRO A 613 7.40 11.13 -41.53
C PRO A 613 6.60 12.23 -40.82
N HIS A 614 7.27 13.33 -40.47
CA HIS A 614 6.85 14.31 -39.45
C HIS A 614 6.89 13.74 -38.02
N TYR A 615 6.97 14.63 -37.02
CA TYR A 615 7.32 14.26 -35.65
C TYR A 615 6.16 13.63 -34.88
N LEU A 616 6.49 12.81 -33.87
CA LEU A 616 5.53 12.17 -32.96
C LEU A 616 4.41 11.44 -33.70
N ALA A 617 4.78 10.66 -34.72
CA ALA A 617 3.87 9.85 -35.55
C ALA A 617 3.37 8.58 -34.82
N ALA A 618 3.01 8.72 -33.54
CA ALA A 618 2.55 7.66 -32.65
C ALA A 618 1.38 6.88 -33.24
N GLY A 619 0.45 7.56 -33.92
CA GLY A 619 -0.67 6.93 -34.60
C GLY A 619 -0.26 5.99 -35.73
N GLY A 620 0.75 6.36 -36.51
CA GLY A 620 1.31 5.52 -37.56
C GLY A 620 2.03 4.30 -37.00
N VAL A 621 2.79 4.47 -35.91
CA VAL A 621 3.49 3.36 -35.22
C VAL A 621 2.52 2.43 -34.53
N LEU A 622 1.56 2.98 -33.75
CA LEU A 622 0.50 2.25 -33.06
C LEU A 622 -0.32 1.39 -34.00
N HIS A 623 -0.47 1.75 -35.28
CA HIS A 623 -1.22 0.93 -36.24
C HIS A 623 -0.34 0.13 -37.21
N GLY A 624 1.00 0.19 -37.07
CA GLY A 624 1.91 -0.50 -37.98
C GLY A 624 1.85 0.03 -39.41
N LYS A 625 1.62 1.34 -39.58
CA LYS A 625 1.39 2.02 -40.86
C LYS A 625 2.34 3.18 -41.14
N GLY A 626 3.23 3.52 -40.20
CA GLY A 626 4.15 4.65 -40.33
C GLY A 626 5.40 4.36 -41.17
N GLY A 627 6.02 3.19 -41.00
CA GLY A 627 7.33 2.85 -41.57
C GLY A 627 7.32 2.36 -43.01
N TYR A 628 8.52 2.26 -43.58
CA TYR A 628 8.83 1.66 -44.87
C TYR A 628 9.05 0.16 -44.74
N ASN A 629 8.41 -0.59 -45.65
CA ASN A 629 8.52 -2.04 -45.73
C ASN A 629 9.43 -2.40 -46.92
N PHE A 630 10.48 -3.16 -46.65
CA PHE A 630 11.44 -3.58 -47.66
C PHE A 630 10.85 -4.61 -48.65
N ALA A 631 11.30 -4.56 -49.90
CA ALA A 631 10.92 -5.55 -50.89
C ALA A 631 11.33 -6.97 -50.47
N GLY A 632 10.42 -7.94 -50.56
CA GLY A 632 10.67 -9.34 -50.17
C GLY A 632 10.56 -9.64 -48.67
N ALA A 633 10.41 -8.65 -47.80
CA ALA A 633 10.11 -8.87 -46.38
C ALA A 633 8.66 -9.32 -46.17
N ALA A 634 8.41 -10.07 -45.09
CA ALA A 634 7.05 -10.47 -44.73
C ALA A 634 6.14 -9.23 -44.55
N PRO A 635 4.87 -9.27 -44.96
CA PRO A 635 3.99 -8.10 -44.89
C PRO A 635 3.84 -7.59 -43.45
N TYR A 636 4.18 -6.32 -43.24
CA TYR A 636 4.05 -5.65 -41.95
C TYR A 636 2.58 -5.44 -41.52
N ALA A 637 1.60 -5.84 -42.35
CA ALA A 637 0.17 -5.78 -42.07
C ALA A 637 -0.20 -6.50 -40.76
N TYR A 638 0.56 -7.52 -40.34
CA TYR A 638 0.38 -8.21 -39.06
C TYR A 638 0.52 -7.28 -37.84
N TYR A 639 1.41 -6.29 -37.89
CA TYR A 639 1.63 -5.37 -36.77
C TYR A 639 0.49 -4.38 -36.54
N SER A 640 -0.45 -4.31 -37.50
CA SER A 640 -1.68 -3.53 -37.36
C SER A 640 -2.67 -4.11 -36.36
N SER A 641 -2.45 -5.35 -35.87
CA SER A 641 -3.33 -6.03 -34.92
C SER A 641 -2.91 -5.96 -33.44
N ASN A 642 -1.87 -5.19 -33.08
CA ASN A 642 -1.36 -5.09 -31.70
C ASN A 642 -2.45 -4.77 -30.66
N SER A 643 -2.20 -5.14 -29.40
CA SER A 643 -3.16 -5.02 -28.31
C SER A 643 -3.36 -3.58 -27.83
N HIS A 644 -2.31 -2.74 -27.83
CA HIS A 644 -2.39 -1.36 -27.34
C HIS A 644 -3.34 -0.48 -28.15
N ARG A 645 -3.52 -0.74 -29.46
CA ARG A 645 -4.50 -0.03 -30.29
C ARG A 645 -5.96 -0.25 -29.87
N ARG A 646 -6.25 -1.28 -29.06
CA ARG A 646 -7.60 -1.61 -28.57
C ARG A 646 -7.90 -1.03 -27.19
N ILE A 647 -6.89 -0.47 -26.51
CA ILE A 647 -7.08 0.18 -25.21
C ILE A 647 -8.08 1.32 -25.37
N GLY A 648 -8.98 1.47 -24.40
CA GLY A 648 -10.01 2.49 -24.42
C GLY A 648 -11.09 2.26 -25.48
N SER A 649 -11.15 1.06 -26.10
CA SER A 649 -12.20 0.67 -27.04
C SER A 649 -13.22 -0.22 -26.35
N ASN A 650 -14.49 0.21 -26.31
CA ASN A 650 -15.61 -0.55 -25.74
C ASN A 650 -15.39 -1.01 -24.28
N ASP A 651 -14.59 -0.28 -23.50
CA ASP A 651 -14.24 -0.63 -22.12
C ASP A 651 -13.60 -2.02 -21.94
N ALA A 652 -12.93 -2.51 -22.99
CA ALA A 652 -12.19 -3.76 -22.90
C ALA A 652 -11.15 -3.68 -21.76
N ASN A 653 -11.15 -4.68 -20.87
CA ASN A 653 -10.28 -4.75 -19.69
C ASN A 653 -10.36 -3.54 -18.75
N GLY A 654 -11.51 -2.83 -18.67
CA GLY A 654 -11.69 -1.69 -17.78
C GLY A 654 -10.88 -0.45 -18.15
N THR A 655 -10.48 -0.35 -19.42
CA THR A 655 -9.63 0.75 -19.93
C THR A 655 -10.43 1.97 -20.44
N GLY A 656 -11.75 1.95 -20.28
CA GLY A 656 -12.67 3.02 -20.68
C GLY A 656 -13.03 3.01 -22.17
N THR A 657 -13.68 4.08 -22.62
CA THR A 657 -14.21 4.24 -23.99
C THR A 657 -13.63 5.44 -24.75
N SER A 658 -12.61 6.10 -24.18
CA SER A 658 -12.02 7.33 -24.75
C SER A 658 -10.88 7.07 -25.75
N GLY A 659 -10.59 5.81 -26.07
CA GLY A 659 -9.51 5.38 -26.96
C GLY A 659 -8.13 5.33 -26.30
N ALA A 660 -7.17 4.74 -27.03
CA ALA A 660 -5.86 4.35 -26.51
C ALA A 660 -5.02 5.55 -26.05
N CYS A 661 -5.04 6.67 -26.79
CA CYS A 661 -4.23 7.85 -26.47
C CYS A 661 -4.71 8.48 -25.15
N VAL A 662 -6.02 8.66 -25.01
CA VAL A 662 -6.60 9.29 -23.80
C VAL A 662 -6.42 8.39 -22.58
N ALA A 663 -6.64 7.09 -22.73
CA ALA A 663 -6.47 6.12 -21.64
C ALA A 663 -5.05 6.14 -21.06
N CYS A 664 -4.02 6.29 -21.91
CA CYS A 664 -2.63 6.32 -21.45
C CYS A 664 -2.11 7.71 -21.07
N HIS A 665 -2.38 8.73 -21.89
CA HIS A 665 -1.75 10.04 -21.74
C HIS A 665 -2.56 11.02 -20.88
N LYS A 666 -3.88 10.82 -20.71
CA LYS A 666 -4.75 11.66 -19.85
C LYS A 666 -5.14 10.96 -18.54
N GLY A 667 -4.46 9.85 -18.23
CA GLY A 667 -4.64 9.08 -16.99
C GLY A 667 -4.20 9.86 -15.76
N GLU A 668 -3.29 9.30 -14.96
CA GLU A 668 -2.85 9.87 -13.68
C GLU A 668 -2.35 11.33 -13.76
N ASN A 669 -1.69 11.71 -14.86
CA ASN A 669 -1.09 13.04 -15.01
C ASN A 669 -1.99 14.08 -15.72
N GLY A 670 -3.24 13.74 -16.04
CA GLY A 670 -4.22 14.69 -16.58
C GLY A 670 -3.77 15.43 -17.84
N HIS A 671 -3.75 16.76 -17.81
CA HIS A 671 -3.46 17.63 -18.97
C HIS A 671 -1.97 17.90 -19.22
N THR A 672 -1.05 17.21 -18.53
CA THR A 672 0.37 17.23 -18.92
C THR A 672 0.62 16.39 -20.17
N PHE A 673 -0.30 15.46 -20.46
CA PHE A 673 -0.23 14.44 -21.52
C PHE A 673 0.97 13.48 -21.39
N GLN A 674 1.64 13.47 -20.25
CA GLN A 674 2.73 12.55 -19.94
C GLN A 674 2.17 11.24 -19.36
N VAL A 675 2.71 10.11 -19.81
CA VAL A 675 2.32 8.79 -19.28
C VAL A 675 2.92 8.60 -17.89
N GLY A 676 2.11 8.16 -16.92
CA GLY A 676 2.58 7.72 -15.60
C GLY A 676 3.07 6.27 -15.66
N THR A 677 4.18 5.94 -14.98
CA THR A 677 4.78 4.60 -15.02
C THR A 677 3.94 3.54 -14.29
N ALA A 678 3.12 3.94 -13.32
CA ALA A 678 2.22 3.04 -12.58
C ALA A 678 1.07 2.49 -13.44
N LEU A 679 0.66 3.23 -14.48
CA LEU A 679 -0.45 2.83 -15.36
C LEU A 679 -0.21 1.51 -16.09
N CYS A 680 1.06 1.19 -16.41
CA CYS A 680 1.43 -0.05 -17.09
C CYS A 680 1.05 -1.29 -16.28
N ALA A 681 1.21 -1.23 -14.94
CA ALA A 681 0.94 -2.34 -14.04
C ALA A 681 -0.54 -2.77 -14.04
N ASN A 682 -1.46 -1.85 -14.35
CA ASN A 682 -2.90 -2.15 -14.38
C ASN A 682 -3.27 -3.20 -15.45
N CYS A 683 -2.49 -3.31 -16.52
CA CYS A 683 -2.72 -4.28 -17.59
C CYS A 683 -1.63 -5.36 -17.65
N HIS A 684 -0.39 -5.06 -17.26
CA HIS A 684 0.75 -5.96 -17.37
C HIS A 684 1.12 -6.67 -16.05
N GLY A 685 0.48 -6.33 -14.92
CA GLY A 685 0.73 -6.96 -13.63
C GLY A 685 2.20 -6.89 -13.21
N THR A 686 2.77 -8.02 -12.76
CA THR A 686 4.21 -8.14 -12.46
C THR A 686 5.09 -8.44 -13.67
N SER A 687 4.48 -8.68 -14.85
CA SER A 687 5.21 -9.03 -16.07
C SER A 687 5.96 -7.86 -16.70
N LEU A 688 5.58 -6.61 -16.37
CA LEU A 688 6.28 -5.41 -16.80
C LEU A 688 6.51 -4.46 -15.62
N THR A 689 7.69 -4.55 -15.03
CA THR A 689 8.15 -3.64 -13.96
C THR A 689 8.66 -2.32 -14.54
N GLU A 690 8.76 -1.28 -13.70
CA GLU A 690 9.38 -0.01 -14.11
C GLU A 690 10.84 -0.20 -14.58
N ALA A 691 11.57 -1.11 -13.93
CA ALA A 691 12.91 -1.48 -14.34
C ALA A 691 12.94 -2.15 -15.73
N GLN A 692 11.99 -3.06 -16.00
CA GLN A 692 11.89 -3.68 -17.32
C GLN A 692 11.51 -2.67 -18.41
N LEU A 693 10.59 -1.75 -18.11
CA LEU A 693 10.22 -0.68 -19.06
C LEU A 693 11.40 0.25 -19.37
N ALA A 694 12.24 0.54 -18.37
CA ALA A 694 13.47 1.31 -18.56
C ALA A 694 14.50 0.55 -19.42
N LEU A 695 14.63 -0.76 -19.23
CA LEU A 695 15.47 -1.61 -20.07
C LEU A 695 14.97 -1.65 -21.52
N ASP A 696 13.66 -1.86 -21.74
CA ASP A 696 13.08 -1.88 -23.08
C ASP A 696 13.29 -0.55 -23.82
N LYS A 697 13.22 0.57 -23.10
CA LYS A 697 13.51 1.90 -23.64
C LYS A 697 14.99 2.07 -23.98
N ALA A 698 15.89 1.56 -23.13
CA ALA A 698 17.33 1.60 -23.37
C ALA A 698 17.72 0.75 -24.58
N ASP A 699 17.18 -0.47 -24.70
CA ASP A 699 17.44 -1.36 -25.83
C ASP A 699 16.89 -0.79 -27.15
N PHE A 700 15.73 -0.14 -27.13
CA PHE A 700 15.22 0.61 -28.28
C PHE A 700 16.18 1.74 -28.72
N ALA A 701 16.70 2.51 -27.76
CA ALA A 701 17.66 3.57 -28.04
C ALA A 701 18.98 3.01 -28.61
N SER A 702 19.49 1.90 -28.06
CA SER A 702 20.65 1.19 -28.61
C SER A 702 20.42 0.75 -30.04
N GLY A 703 19.24 0.21 -30.37
CA GLY A 703 18.89 -0.17 -31.74
C GLY A 703 18.93 1.00 -32.73
N LEU A 704 18.48 2.19 -32.32
CA LEU A 704 18.63 3.39 -33.13
C LEU A 704 20.09 3.83 -33.29
N THR A 705 20.92 3.68 -32.26
CA THR A 705 22.36 3.94 -32.34
C THR A 705 23.03 3.03 -33.37
N VAL A 706 22.71 1.73 -33.36
CA VAL A 706 23.25 0.77 -34.36
C VAL A 706 22.78 1.11 -35.77
N LEU A 707 21.49 1.45 -35.95
CA LEU A 707 20.97 1.85 -37.26
C LEU A 707 21.61 3.15 -37.78
N ALA A 708 21.83 4.14 -36.91
CA ALA A 708 22.54 5.37 -37.27
C ALA A 708 23.99 5.08 -37.72
N ALA A 709 24.70 4.22 -36.99
CA ALA A 709 26.06 3.82 -37.34
C ALA A 709 26.11 3.10 -38.70
N MET A 710 25.14 2.22 -38.98
CA MET A 710 25.07 1.53 -40.27
C MET A 710 24.72 2.49 -41.42
N LEU A 711 23.83 3.46 -41.21
CA LEU A 711 23.55 4.51 -42.20
C LEU A 711 24.80 5.35 -42.52
N GLU A 712 25.59 5.69 -41.49
CA GLU A 712 26.84 6.41 -41.66
C GLU A 712 27.89 5.60 -42.45
N GLU A 713 28.06 4.31 -42.15
CA GLU A 713 28.92 3.40 -42.94
C GLU A 713 28.48 3.32 -44.42
N LYS A 714 27.19 3.53 -44.70
CA LYS A 714 26.64 3.57 -46.06
C LYS A 714 26.67 4.97 -46.68
N GLY A 715 27.38 5.93 -46.07
CA GLY A 715 27.57 7.28 -46.62
C GLY A 715 26.41 8.24 -46.35
N HIS A 716 25.53 7.92 -45.39
CA HIS A 716 24.39 8.73 -44.99
C HIS A 716 24.44 9.09 -43.49
N PRO A 717 25.42 9.91 -43.05
CA PRO A 717 25.48 10.36 -41.66
C PRO A 717 24.25 11.18 -41.29
N TYR A 718 23.64 10.86 -40.14
CA TYR A 718 22.55 11.65 -39.59
C TYR A 718 23.05 12.96 -38.99
N SER A 719 22.37 14.05 -39.28
CA SER A 719 22.51 15.35 -38.63
C SER A 719 21.23 15.67 -37.84
N PRO A 720 21.32 16.25 -36.63
CA PRO A 720 20.14 16.69 -35.89
C PRO A 720 19.43 17.89 -36.53
N GLN A 721 20.09 18.62 -37.43
CA GLN A 721 19.49 19.71 -38.19
C GLN A 721 18.97 19.23 -39.55
N TYR A 722 17.86 19.81 -40.01
CA TYR A 722 17.37 19.62 -41.38
C TYR A 722 18.48 20.01 -42.38
N PRO A 723 18.76 19.22 -43.45
CA PRO A 723 17.93 18.16 -44.03
C PRO A 723 18.03 16.76 -43.40
N TYR A 724 18.68 16.62 -42.24
CA TYR A 724 18.99 15.36 -41.52
C TYR A 724 19.96 14.44 -42.23
N PHE A 725 19.87 14.33 -43.56
CA PHE A 725 20.84 13.63 -44.39
C PHE A 725 21.20 14.57 -45.56
N SER A 726 22.47 14.99 -45.60
CA SER A 726 22.98 15.89 -46.65
C SER A 726 23.23 15.16 -47.97
N ASN A 727 23.56 13.87 -47.92
CA ASN A 727 23.72 13.04 -49.11
C ASN A 727 22.35 12.66 -49.67
N THR A 728 22.04 13.15 -50.87
CA THR A 728 20.79 12.90 -51.62
C THR A 728 20.87 11.73 -52.60
N ASN A 729 22.04 11.09 -52.71
CA ASN A 729 22.24 9.92 -53.55
C ASN A 729 22.03 8.62 -52.75
N TRP A 730 20.83 8.06 -52.85
CA TRP A 730 20.42 6.84 -52.15
C TRP A 730 20.71 5.56 -52.95
N GLY A 731 21.11 5.70 -54.21
CA GLY A 731 21.18 4.62 -55.19
C GLY A 731 20.08 4.72 -56.25
N SER A 732 19.98 3.69 -57.10
CA SER A 732 19.01 3.66 -58.22
C SER A 732 17.87 2.66 -57.98
N GLY A 733 16.69 2.97 -58.53
CA GLY A 733 15.52 2.09 -58.50
C GLY A 733 15.11 1.64 -57.09
N GLN A 734 14.76 0.35 -56.96
CA GLN A 734 14.33 -0.26 -55.70
C GLN A 734 15.41 -0.14 -54.60
N ALA A 735 16.68 -0.36 -54.95
CA ALA A 735 17.77 -0.24 -53.98
C ALA A 735 17.90 1.18 -53.41
N GLY A 736 17.67 2.20 -54.24
CA GLY A 736 17.59 3.59 -53.81
C GLY A 736 16.41 3.87 -52.87
N ALA A 737 15.25 3.29 -53.18
CA ALA A 737 14.05 3.39 -52.34
C ALA A 737 14.23 2.69 -50.98
N ASP A 738 14.86 1.51 -50.95
CA ASP A 738 15.13 0.76 -49.72
C ASP A 738 16.15 1.47 -48.82
N THR A 739 17.22 2.05 -49.39
CA THR A 739 18.21 2.84 -48.61
C THR A 739 17.57 4.10 -48.02
N MET A 740 16.77 4.84 -48.81
CA MET A 740 15.97 5.95 -48.27
C MET A 740 14.94 5.46 -47.24
N GLY A 741 14.36 4.29 -47.45
CA GLY A 741 13.42 3.63 -46.54
C GLY A 741 14.02 3.33 -45.17
N ALA A 742 15.27 2.84 -45.13
CA ALA A 742 16.01 2.64 -43.89
C ALA A 742 16.25 3.96 -43.14
N ALA A 743 16.65 5.02 -43.86
CA ALA A 743 16.81 6.36 -43.29
C ALA A 743 15.46 6.94 -42.80
N PHE A 744 14.37 6.69 -43.52
CA PHE A 744 13.02 7.08 -43.13
C PHE A 744 12.57 6.37 -41.85
N ASN A 745 12.80 5.05 -41.76
CA ASN A 745 12.49 4.25 -40.56
C ASN A 745 13.28 4.75 -39.35
N TYR A 746 14.56 5.05 -39.53
CA TYR A 746 15.37 5.69 -38.49
C TYR A 746 14.75 7.02 -38.02
N LEU A 747 14.40 7.92 -38.95
CA LEU A 747 13.77 9.20 -38.61
C LEU A 747 12.41 9.03 -37.94
N LEU A 748 11.58 8.09 -38.40
CA LEU A 748 10.28 7.78 -37.80
C LEU A 748 10.43 7.44 -36.32
N LEU A 749 11.30 6.47 -36.02
CA LEU A 749 11.47 5.95 -34.67
C LEU A 749 12.26 6.91 -33.78
N LEU A 750 13.22 7.65 -34.34
CA LEU A 750 13.93 8.70 -33.61
C LEU A 750 12.99 9.85 -33.22
N LYS A 751 12.04 10.22 -34.08
CA LYS A 751 11.07 11.29 -33.82
C LYS A 751 9.77 10.81 -33.18
N GLU A 752 9.66 9.52 -32.87
CA GLU A 752 8.56 8.89 -32.13
C GLU A 752 9.14 8.06 -30.96
N PRO A 753 9.68 8.72 -29.91
CA PRO A 753 10.41 8.04 -28.84
C PRO A 753 9.52 7.13 -27.98
N GLY A 754 8.19 7.16 -28.17
CA GLY A 754 7.24 6.24 -27.54
C GLY A 754 7.07 4.92 -28.31
N ALA A 755 7.76 4.74 -29.44
CA ALA A 755 7.53 3.59 -30.33
C ALA A 755 7.78 2.23 -29.65
N PHE A 756 8.72 2.19 -28.71
CA PHE A 756 9.00 1.00 -27.89
C PHE A 756 7.79 0.57 -27.03
N ALA A 757 6.86 1.48 -26.75
CA ALA A 757 5.64 1.19 -25.99
C ALA A 757 4.40 1.13 -26.90
N HIS A 758 4.26 2.04 -27.88
CA HIS A 758 3.09 2.08 -28.76
C HIS A 758 2.94 0.80 -29.58
N ASN A 759 4.04 0.29 -30.15
CA ASN A 759 4.05 -0.96 -30.91
C ASN A 759 5.48 -1.53 -30.96
N SER A 760 5.95 -2.07 -29.83
CA SER A 760 7.33 -2.53 -29.64
C SER A 760 7.79 -3.52 -30.72
N ALA A 761 6.93 -4.47 -31.10
CA ALA A 761 7.23 -5.48 -32.10
C ALA A 761 7.41 -4.87 -33.50
N TYR A 762 6.62 -3.86 -33.84
CA TYR A 762 6.75 -3.13 -35.10
C TYR A 762 8.03 -2.30 -35.15
N ALA A 763 8.32 -1.54 -34.08
CA ALA A 763 9.52 -0.74 -33.95
C ALA A 763 10.80 -1.60 -34.05
N LYS A 764 10.82 -2.74 -33.33
CA LYS A 764 11.87 -3.77 -33.41
C LYS A 764 12.10 -4.21 -34.85
N ARG A 765 11.01 -4.59 -35.54
CA ARG A 765 11.10 -5.10 -36.91
C ARG A 765 11.68 -4.07 -37.88
N LEU A 766 11.21 -2.83 -37.82
CA LEU A 766 11.72 -1.75 -38.67
C LEU A 766 13.23 -1.51 -38.46
N ILE A 767 13.70 -1.52 -37.21
CA ILE A 767 15.13 -1.35 -36.90
C ILE A 767 15.95 -2.51 -37.48
N LEU A 768 15.55 -3.75 -37.19
CA LEU A 768 16.29 -4.94 -37.59
C LEU A 768 16.36 -5.09 -39.11
N ASP A 769 15.22 -4.95 -39.80
CA ASP A 769 15.17 -5.07 -41.25
C ASP A 769 15.97 -3.95 -41.94
N SER A 770 15.97 -2.74 -41.36
CA SER A 770 16.77 -1.63 -41.90
C SER A 770 18.27 -1.87 -41.74
N ILE A 771 18.73 -2.39 -40.59
CA ILE A 771 20.15 -2.69 -40.38
C ILE A 771 20.61 -3.84 -41.29
N ASP A 772 19.83 -4.91 -41.37
CA ASP A 772 20.14 -6.09 -42.19
C ASP A 772 20.22 -5.73 -43.67
N TYR A 773 19.22 -5.01 -44.18
CA TYR A 773 19.24 -4.51 -45.56
C TYR A 773 20.45 -3.60 -45.81
N LEU A 774 20.73 -2.65 -44.94
CA LEU A 774 21.89 -1.78 -45.13
C LEU A 774 23.20 -2.56 -45.09
N HIS A 775 23.31 -3.61 -44.27
CA HIS A 775 24.51 -4.43 -44.16
C HIS A 775 24.81 -5.19 -45.46
N ASN A 776 23.83 -5.95 -45.99
CA ASN A 776 24.06 -6.94 -47.06
C ASN A 776 23.17 -6.77 -48.31
N GLY A 777 22.28 -5.78 -48.34
CA GLY A 777 21.37 -5.49 -49.46
C GLY A 777 20.09 -6.32 -49.48
N ALA A 778 19.80 -7.11 -48.43
CA ALA A 778 18.60 -7.93 -48.33
C ALA A 778 18.10 -8.05 -46.88
N VAL A 779 16.82 -8.38 -46.69
CA VAL A 779 16.25 -8.68 -45.37
C VAL A 779 16.24 -10.20 -45.16
N THR A 780 17.26 -10.71 -44.49
CA THR A 780 17.51 -12.13 -44.21
C THR A 780 17.18 -12.54 -42.76
N GLY A 781 17.09 -11.58 -41.85
CA GLY A 781 16.98 -11.76 -40.40
C GLY A 781 18.30 -11.97 -39.67
N ASN A 782 19.46 -11.87 -40.35
CA ASN A 782 20.78 -12.04 -39.76
C ASN A 782 21.37 -10.71 -39.27
N ILE A 783 21.08 -10.36 -38.02
CA ILE A 783 21.58 -9.15 -37.39
C ILE A 783 22.96 -9.32 -36.74
N ASP A 784 23.33 -10.56 -36.40
CA ASP A 784 24.52 -10.88 -35.62
C ASP A 784 25.78 -10.44 -36.38
N THR A 785 25.85 -10.72 -37.68
CA THR A 785 26.99 -10.31 -38.53
C THR A 785 27.06 -8.80 -38.75
N ALA A 786 25.92 -8.11 -38.78
CA ALA A 786 25.86 -6.66 -38.91
C ALA A 786 26.42 -5.96 -37.66
N VAL A 787 26.13 -6.50 -36.48
CA VAL A 787 26.69 -6.01 -35.21
C VAL A 787 28.19 -6.24 -35.15
N ASP A 788 28.66 -7.46 -35.43
CA ASP A 788 30.09 -7.78 -35.40
C ASP A 788 30.88 -6.93 -36.41
N TYR A 789 30.29 -6.65 -37.59
CA TYR A 789 30.86 -5.76 -38.59
C TYR A 789 31.09 -4.33 -38.06
N LEU A 790 30.12 -3.76 -37.34
CA LEU A 790 30.23 -2.42 -36.79
C LEU A 790 31.17 -2.35 -35.58
N VAL A 791 31.17 -3.38 -34.72
CA VAL A 791 32.09 -3.48 -33.57
C VAL A 791 33.53 -3.59 -34.03
N ALA A 792 33.82 -4.44 -35.03
CA ALA A 792 35.18 -4.61 -35.57
C ALA A 792 35.77 -3.35 -36.24
N ARG A 793 34.92 -2.33 -36.47
CA ARG A 793 35.29 -1.05 -37.10
C ARG A 793 35.21 0.11 -36.11
N ASP A 794 35.06 -0.18 -34.82
CA ASP A 794 34.90 0.80 -33.74
C ASP A 794 33.75 1.81 -33.97
N ARG A 795 32.72 1.40 -34.72
CA ARG A 795 31.54 2.25 -35.01
C ARG A 795 30.52 2.23 -33.87
N ILE A 796 30.48 1.13 -33.12
CA ILE A 796 29.66 0.95 -31.91
C ILE A 796 30.47 0.14 -30.89
N SER A 797 30.13 0.26 -29.61
CA SER A 797 30.70 -0.62 -28.58
C SER A 797 30.00 -1.99 -28.58
N ARG A 798 30.69 -3.02 -28.06
CA ARG A 798 30.13 -4.38 -27.92
C ARG A 798 28.87 -4.39 -27.06
N GLU A 799 28.81 -3.54 -26.03
CA GLU A 799 27.67 -3.43 -25.12
C GLU A 799 26.41 -2.91 -25.85
N VAL A 800 26.57 -1.92 -26.75
CA VAL A 800 25.49 -1.41 -27.59
C VAL A 800 25.01 -2.49 -28.57
N GLY A 801 25.94 -3.25 -29.16
CA GLY A 801 25.64 -4.41 -29.99
C GLY A 801 24.83 -5.48 -29.24
N ASP A 802 25.27 -5.85 -28.04
CA ASP A 802 24.57 -6.85 -27.19
C ASP A 802 23.19 -6.39 -26.76
N SER A 803 23.00 -5.07 -26.55
CA SER A 803 21.70 -4.48 -26.25
C SER A 803 20.70 -4.67 -27.41
N LEU A 804 21.13 -4.48 -28.66
CA LEU A 804 20.30 -4.81 -29.83
C LEU A 804 20.00 -6.31 -29.93
N LEU A 805 20.98 -7.18 -29.62
CA LEU A 805 20.77 -8.62 -29.64
C LEU A 805 19.77 -9.09 -28.56
N ARG A 806 19.75 -8.46 -27.38
CA ARG A 806 18.70 -8.68 -26.37
C ARG A 806 17.34 -8.11 -26.82
N TYR A 807 17.35 -6.98 -27.52
CA TYR A 807 16.14 -6.36 -28.06
C TYR A 807 15.38 -7.29 -29.03
N ARG A 808 16.09 -8.20 -29.73
CA ARG A 808 15.54 -9.26 -30.61
C ARG A 808 14.54 -10.19 -29.90
N SER A 809 14.68 -10.42 -28.59
CA SER A 809 13.95 -11.45 -27.85
C SER A 809 12.82 -10.89 -26.96
N ALA A 810 11.57 -10.98 -27.43
CA ALA A 810 10.38 -10.91 -26.57
C ALA A 810 9.21 -11.76 -27.13
N GLY A 811 9.53 -12.94 -27.63
CA GLY A 811 8.56 -13.90 -28.15
C GLY A 811 8.95 -15.32 -27.79
N THR A 812 9.34 -15.54 -26.53
CA THR A 812 9.51 -16.89 -26.01
C THR A 812 8.16 -17.37 -25.48
N CYS A 813 7.74 -18.62 -25.73
CA CYS A 813 6.50 -19.18 -25.21
C CYS A 813 6.38 -18.95 -23.67
N ALA A 814 7.52 -18.99 -22.98
CA ALA A 814 7.66 -18.77 -21.55
C ALA A 814 7.31 -17.35 -21.07
N SER A 815 7.27 -16.34 -21.95
CA SER A 815 6.89 -14.97 -21.57
C SER A 815 5.39 -14.81 -21.31
N CYS A 816 4.55 -15.71 -21.84
CA CYS A 816 3.09 -15.64 -21.72
C CYS A 816 2.45 -16.93 -21.19
N HIS A 817 3.11 -18.08 -21.35
CA HIS A 817 2.67 -19.35 -20.76
C HIS A 817 3.46 -19.64 -19.48
N THR A 818 2.83 -19.40 -18.33
CA THR A 818 3.33 -19.83 -17.01
C THR A 818 2.91 -21.27 -16.65
N ASN A 819 2.14 -21.92 -17.53
CA ASN A 819 1.60 -23.26 -17.35
C ASN A 819 2.57 -24.35 -17.80
N ASN A 820 3.79 -24.30 -17.27
CA ASN A 820 4.71 -25.42 -17.28
C ASN A 820 4.19 -26.56 -16.37
N THR A 821 3.05 -26.41 -15.70
CA THR A 821 2.57 -27.35 -14.69
C THR A 821 2.30 -28.74 -15.30
N GLY A 822 2.53 -29.77 -14.49
CA GLY A 822 2.38 -31.15 -14.92
C GLY A 822 3.44 -31.59 -15.94
N SER A 823 3.00 -32.19 -17.04
CA SER A 823 3.88 -32.85 -18.03
C SER A 823 4.73 -31.88 -18.86
N HIS A 824 4.37 -30.59 -18.99
CA HIS A 824 5.17 -29.61 -19.74
C HIS A 824 6.55 -29.37 -19.11
N THR A 825 6.63 -29.16 -17.79
CA THR A 825 7.92 -29.00 -17.08
C THR A 825 8.79 -30.22 -17.27
N ALA A 826 8.21 -31.43 -17.18
CA ALA A 826 8.95 -32.66 -17.35
C ALA A 826 9.58 -32.75 -18.76
N HIS A 827 8.78 -32.52 -19.82
CA HIS A 827 9.28 -32.59 -21.19
C HIS A 827 10.30 -31.48 -21.52
N LEU A 828 10.06 -30.25 -21.08
CA LEU A 828 11.03 -29.14 -21.27
C LEU A 828 12.35 -29.42 -20.55
N ASN A 829 12.31 -29.97 -19.33
CA ASN A 829 13.52 -30.36 -18.58
C ASN A 829 14.25 -31.56 -19.19
N SER A 830 13.54 -32.41 -19.94
CA SER A 830 14.12 -33.50 -20.73
C SER A 830 14.62 -33.04 -22.11
N GLY A 831 14.67 -31.73 -22.37
CA GLY A 831 15.21 -31.15 -23.60
C GLY A 831 14.24 -31.18 -24.80
N PHE A 832 12.97 -31.55 -24.60
CA PHE A 832 11.97 -31.46 -25.66
C PHE A 832 11.55 -30.01 -25.88
N SER A 833 11.45 -29.66 -27.16
CA SER A 833 11.03 -28.33 -27.59
C SER A 833 9.50 -28.21 -27.65
N CYS A 834 8.95 -26.99 -27.55
CA CYS A 834 7.52 -26.76 -27.70
C CYS A 834 7.01 -27.32 -29.04
N ALA A 835 7.79 -27.19 -30.12
CA ALA A 835 7.47 -27.72 -31.44
C ALA A 835 7.33 -29.25 -31.51
N ALA A 836 7.81 -30.00 -30.50
CA ALA A 836 7.60 -31.45 -30.45
C ALA A 836 6.10 -31.83 -30.31
N CYS A 837 5.31 -30.96 -29.67
CA CYS A 837 3.88 -31.19 -29.43
C CYS A 837 2.99 -30.04 -29.96
N HIS A 838 3.57 -28.88 -30.25
CA HIS A 838 2.88 -27.71 -30.78
C HIS A 838 3.45 -27.34 -32.16
N ASN A 839 3.62 -28.34 -33.03
CA ASN A 839 4.24 -28.14 -34.34
C ASN A 839 3.46 -27.13 -35.22
N ALA A 840 2.16 -27.00 -34.98
CA ALA A 840 1.36 -25.96 -35.60
C ALA A 840 1.76 -24.56 -35.12
N THR A 841 2.09 -24.35 -33.84
CA THR A 841 2.14 -23.01 -33.23
C THR A 841 3.53 -22.57 -32.74
N ALA A 842 4.51 -23.47 -32.64
CA ALA A 842 5.86 -23.19 -32.16
C ALA A 842 6.97 -23.68 -33.11
N ASN A 843 8.09 -22.93 -33.19
CA ASN A 843 9.33 -23.32 -33.86
C ASN A 843 10.46 -23.45 -32.82
N GLY A 844 10.76 -24.67 -32.40
CA GLY A 844 11.75 -24.95 -31.36
C GLY A 844 11.22 -24.81 -29.92
N THR A 845 12.12 -24.51 -28.98
CA THR A 845 11.88 -24.57 -27.51
C THR A 845 11.21 -23.33 -26.96
N ALA A 846 11.18 -22.24 -27.73
CA ALA A 846 10.73 -20.96 -27.23
C ALA A 846 10.03 -20.10 -28.29
N SER A 847 10.28 -20.26 -29.58
CA SER A 847 9.72 -19.31 -30.55
C SER A 847 8.34 -19.73 -31.02
N LEU A 848 7.42 -18.77 -31.17
CA LEU A 848 6.17 -18.99 -31.90
C LEU A 848 6.45 -19.07 -33.41
N ILE A 849 5.61 -19.81 -34.15
CA ILE A 849 5.62 -19.72 -35.62
C ILE A 849 5.11 -18.32 -36.01
N PRO A 850 5.95 -17.47 -36.64
CA PRO A 850 5.55 -16.10 -36.96
C PRO A 850 4.31 -16.07 -37.85
N GLY A 851 3.31 -15.28 -37.48
CA GLY A 851 2.10 -15.06 -38.27
C GLY A 851 1.00 -16.13 -38.14
N ASN A 852 1.16 -17.16 -37.30
CA ASN A 852 0.11 -18.15 -37.11
C ASN A 852 -1.05 -17.63 -36.24
N THR A 853 -2.29 -17.77 -36.72
CA THR A 853 -3.53 -17.45 -35.99
C THR A 853 -3.95 -18.51 -34.97
N ALA A 854 -3.48 -19.75 -35.10
CA ALA A 854 -3.81 -20.87 -34.21
C ALA A 854 -3.36 -20.61 -32.76
N HIS A 855 -2.30 -19.82 -32.54
CA HIS A 855 -1.90 -19.44 -31.18
C HIS A 855 -2.90 -18.46 -30.50
N LEU A 856 -3.70 -17.73 -31.28
CA LEU A 856 -4.56 -16.65 -30.80
C LEU A 856 -6.05 -17.00 -30.81
N ASN A 857 -6.41 -18.24 -31.17
CA ASN A 857 -7.81 -18.68 -31.34
C ASN A 857 -8.49 -19.13 -30.03
N GLY A 858 -7.74 -19.22 -28.92
CA GLY A 858 -8.26 -19.67 -27.63
C GLY A 858 -8.47 -21.19 -27.51
N VAL A 859 -7.98 -21.98 -28.47
CA VAL A 859 -8.04 -23.44 -28.52
C VAL A 859 -6.67 -24.03 -28.21
N THR A 860 -6.62 -25.14 -27.46
CA THR A 860 -5.37 -25.87 -27.20
C THR A 860 -5.01 -26.74 -28.41
N ASP A 861 -4.30 -26.15 -29.37
CA ASP A 861 -3.84 -26.83 -30.58
C ASP A 861 -2.56 -27.66 -30.29
N VAL A 862 -2.66 -28.98 -30.39
CA VAL A 862 -1.56 -29.94 -30.21
C VAL A 862 -1.38 -30.74 -31.49
N GLU A 863 -0.20 -30.61 -32.09
CA GLU A 863 0.18 -31.31 -33.31
C GLU A 863 1.60 -31.86 -33.14
N ALA A 864 1.76 -33.16 -33.33
CA ALA A 864 3.05 -33.84 -33.18
C ALA A 864 4.06 -33.32 -34.22
N GLY A 865 5.24 -32.93 -33.75
CA GLY A 865 6.32 -32.42 -34.58
C GLY A 865 7.60 -33.23 -34.45
N LEU A 866 8.61 -32.86 -35.25
CA LEU A 866 9.98 -33.39 -35.13
C LEU A 866 10.07 -34.94 -35.20
N GLY A 867 9.26 -35.56 -36.06
CA GLY A 867 9.26 -37.01 -36.29
C GLY A 867 8.67 -37.85 -35.15
N ARG A 868 7.96 -37.22 -34.19
CA ARG A 868 7.28 -37.91 -33.10
C ARG A 868 5.83 -38.22 -33.47
N SER A 869 5.26 -39.23 -32.81
CA SER A 869 3.85 -39.60 -32.98
C SER A 869 3.19 -39.87 -31.64
N PHE A 870 1.94 -39.42 -31.52
CA PHE A 870 1.01 -39.72 -30.44
C PHE A 870 -0.41 -39.38 -30.87
N SER A 871 -1.40 -40.02 -30.26
CA SER A 871 -2.82 -39.62 -30.36
C SER A 871 -3.24 -38.93 -29.06
N TYR A 872 -4.19 -38.00 -29.11
CA TYR A 872 -4.63 -37.25 -27.92
C TYR A 872 -6.15 -37.07 -27.86
N SER A 873 -6.68 -36.90 -26.64
CA SER A 873 -8.05 -36.46 -26.37
C SER A 873 -8.07 -35.42 -25.25
N PHE A 874 -8.90 -34.36 -25.37
CA PHE A 874 -9.02 -33.29 -24.38
C PHE A 874 -10.41 -33.26 -23.72
N ALA A 875 -10.45 -33.09 -22.39
CA ALA A 875 -11.62 -32.72 -21.63
C ALA A 875 -11.29 -31.55 -20.67
N ALA A 876 -12.32 -30.83 -20.20
CA ALA A 876 -12.18 -29.62 -19.37
C ALA A 876 -11.44 -29.83 -18.02
N GLY A 877 -11.14 -31.08 -17.65
CA GLY A 877 -10.39 -31.45 -16.44
C GLY A 877 -9.07 -32.21 -16.69
N GLY A 878 -8.59 -32.29 -17.94
CA GLY A 878 -7.37 -33.01 -18.31
C GLY A 878 -7.53 -33.85 -19.59
N GLY A 879 -6.41 -34.11 -20.29
CA GLY A 879 -6.37 -34.88 -21.54
C GLY A 879 -5.57 -36.19 -21.41
N THR A 880 -5.77 -37.12 -22.34
CA THR A 880 -5.00 -38.38 -22.43
C THR A 880 -4.22 -38.44 -23.74
N CYS A 881 -3.00 -38.96 -23.70
CA CYS A 881 -2.18 -39.25 -24.87
C CYS A 881 -1.94 -40.77 -24.97
N SER A 882 -2.05 -41.34 -26.16
CA SER A 882 -1.82 -42.77 -26.42
C SER A 882 -0.91 -42.99 -27.63
N SER A 883 -0.31 -44.18 -27.73
CA SER A 883 0.61 -44.53 -28.82
C SER A 883 1.79 -43.56 -28.93
N ILE A 884 2.36 -43.19 -27.79
CA ILE A 884 3.37 -42.13 -27.70
C ILE A 884 4.75 -42.69 -28.07
N SER A 885 5.30 -42.26 -29.20
CA SER A 885 6.60 -42.73 -29.70
C SER A 885 7.76 -42.53 -28.72
N CYS A 886 7.67 -41.52 -27.84
CA CYS A 886 8.69 -41.22 -26.83
C CYS A 886 8.53 -41.99 -25.51
N HIS A 887 7.41 -42.71 -25.32
CA HIS A 887 7.10 -43.46 -24.10
C HIS A 887 6.87 -44.95 -24.41
N ASN A 888 7.69 -45.54 -25.28
CA ASN A 888 7.59 -46.95 -25.69
C ASN A 888 6.18 -47.36 -26.19
N ASN A 889 5.50 -46.45 -26.91
CA ASN A 889 4.12 -46.60 -27.39
C ASN A 889 3.05 -46.72 -26.28
N GLY A 890 3.39 -46.37 -25.04
CA GLY A 890 2.48 -46.36 -23.90
C GLY A 890 1.42 -45.25 -23.94
N THR A 891 0.56 -45.25 -22.92
CA THR A 891 -0.51 -44.27 -22.70
C THR A 891 -0.21 -43.45 -21.44
N ALA A 892 -0.41 -42.14 -21.51
CA ALA A 892 -0.18 -41.21 -20.40
C ALA A 892 -1.35 -40.23 -20.23
N VAL A 893 -1.56 -39.76 -19.01
CA VAL A 893 -2.53 -38.71 -18.69
C VAL A 893 -1.79 -37.39 -18.53
N TRP A 894 -2.30 -36.33 -19.15
CA TRP A 894 -1.71 -35.00 -19.08
C TRP A 894 -1.70 -34.49 -17.64
N GLY A 895 -0.51 -34.15 -17.13
CA GLY A 895 -0.32 -33.70 -15.76
C GLY A 895 -0.02 -34.80 -14.75
N ALA A 896 -0.10 -36.07 -15.13
CA ALA A 896 0.38 -37.17 -14.28
C ALA A 896 1.91 -37.27 -14.36
N ALA A 897 2.56 -37.49 -13.21
CA ALA A 897 3.98 -37.82 -13.16
C ALA A 897 4.17 -39.28 -13.58
N LEU A 898 5.02 -39.53 -14.57
CA LEU A 898 5.48 -40.88 -14.88
C LEU A 898 6.57 -41.24 -13.88
N GLY A 899 6.28 -42.21 -13.01
CA GLY A 899 7.27 -42.77 -12.10
C GLY A 899 8.42 -43.44 -12.86
N CYS A 900 9.55 -43.67 -12.19
CA CYS A 900 10.70 -44.37 -12.79
C CYS A 900 10.31 -45.73 -13.39
N ASP A 901 9.38 -46.42 -12.72
CA ASP A 901 8.83 -47.69 -13.17
C ASP A 901 8.03 -47.57 -14.48
N GLY A 902 7.59 -46.39 -14.89
CA GLY A 902 6.84 -46.21 -16.14
C GLY A 902 7.58 -46.60 -17.42
N CYS A 903 8.92 -46.55 -17.42
CA CYS A 903 9.75 -46.85 -18.60
C CYS A 903 10.62 -48.11 -18.44
N HIS A 904 11.15 -48.36 -17.23
CA HIS A 904 12.03 -49.49 -16.92
C HIS A 904 11.85 -49.88 -15.44
N GLY A 905 12.22 -51.09 -15.02
CA GLY A 905 12.06 -51.51 -13.62
C GLY A 905 12.80 -50.58 -12.63
N ALA A 906 12.19 -50.24 -11.50
CA ALA A 906 12.73 -49.27 -10.52
C ALA A 906 12.80 -49.84 -9.09
N PRO A 907 13.90 -50.52 -8.72
CA PRO A 907 15.04 -50.88 -9.56
C PRO A 907 14.74 -52.12 -10.42
N PRO A 908 15.54 -52.40 -11.46
CA PRO A 908 15.41 -53.64 -12.20
C PRO A 908 15.61 -54.84 -11.27
N ALA A 909 14.86 -55.93 -11.50
CA ALA A 909 14.89 -57.17 -10.71
C ALA A 909 16.19 -57.98 -10.91
N SER A 910 17.33 -57.34 -10.69
CA SER A 910 18.67 -57.94 -10.71
C SER A 910 19.19 -58.05 -9.28
N ALA A 911 19.86 -59.16 -8.98
CA ALA A 911 20.38 -59.44 -7.64
C ALA A 911 21.21 -58.28 -7.08
N SER A 912 22.01 -57.61 -7.92
CA SER A 912 22.89 -56.52 -7.47
C SER A 912 22.21 -55.17 -7.27
N HIS A 913 21.14 -54.86 -8.00
CA HIS A 913 20.33 -53.68 -7.66
C HIS A 913 19.64 -53.90 -6.31
N GLN A 914 19.07 -55.08 -6.09
CA GLN A 914 18.41 -55.43 -4.83
C GLN A 914 19.36 -55.45 -3.62
N LYS A 915 20.67 -55.59 -3.83
CA LYS A 915 21.68 -55.47 -2.77
C LYS A 915 21.95 -54.02 -2.35
N HIS A 916 21.86 -53.07 -3.28
CA HIS A 916 22.15 -51.65 -3.02
C HIS A 916 20.87 -50.80 -2.93
N TYR A 917 19.71 -51.39 -3.22
CA TYR A 917 18.44 -50.70 -3.21
C TYR A 917 17.33 -51.62 -2.66
N GLY A 918 17.05 -51.48 -1.37
CA GLY A 918 15.90 -52.10 -0.69
C GLY A 918 14.72 -51.15 -0.45
N GLY A 919 14.68 -49.99 -1.12
CA GLY A 919 13.62 -48.98 -0.97
C GLY A 919 12.39 -49.22 -1.86
N SER A 920 11.34 -48.43 -1.65
CA SER A 920 10.15 -48.38 -2.53
C SER A 920 10.38 -47.49 -3.76
N VAL A 921 9.62 -47.68 -4.84
CA VAL A 921 9.69 -46.83 -6.05
C VAL A 921 9.56 -45.33 -5.71
N ALA A 922 8.77 -44.98 -4.68
CA ALA A 922 8.63 -43.60 -4.22
C ALA A 922 9.91 -43.01 -3.62
N GLN A 923 10.82 -43.86 -3.13
CA GLN A 923 12.13 -43.46 -2.62
C GLN A 923 13.19 -43.40 -3.73
N ALA A 924 12.87 -43.82 -4.97
CA ALA A 924 13.80 -43.87 -6.10
C ALA A 924 13.76 -42.54 -6.86
N ALA A 925 14.75 -41.69 -6.63
CA ALA A 925 14.88 -40.42 -7.35
C ALA A 925 16.08 -40.45 -8.30
N TYR A 926 15.84 -40.14 -9.58
CA TYR A 926 16.92 -40.02 -10.57
C TYR A 926 17.91 -38.92 -10.18
N GLY A 927 19.20 -39.21 -10.30
CA GLY A 927 20.29 -38.30 -9.96
C GLY A 927 20.47 -38.01 -8.47
N ALA A 928 19.58 -38.49 -7.59
CA ALA A 928 19.78 -38.37 -6.16
C ALA A 928 20.96 -39.24 -5.72
N THR A 929 21.82 -38.68 -4.87
CA THR A 929 22.99 -39.37 -4.31
C THR A 929 22.81 -39.73 -2.83
N SER A 930 21.61 -39.55 -2.29
CA SER A 930 21.31 -39.85 -0.89
C SER A 930 21.39 -41.35 -0.60
N ILE A 931 21.68 -41.66 0.67
CA ILE A 931 21.85 -43.02 1.19
C ILE A 931 20.82 -43.30 2.29
N ALA A 932 20.79 -44.54 2.77
CA ALA A 932 19.72 -45.05 3.65
C ALA A 932 19.47 -44.17 4.88
N GLN A 933 20.52 -43.65 5.53
CA GLN A 933 20.39 -42.72 6.65
C GLN A 933 19.58 -41.45 6.34
N ASP A 934 19.62 -40.96 5.10
CA ASP A 934 18.99 -39.70 4.69
C ASP A 934 17.48 -39.89 4.46
N ILE A 935 17.02 -41.15 4.35
CA ILE A 935 15.67 -41.51 3.89
C ILE A 935 14.95 -42.41 4.92
N ALA A 936 15.69 -43.35 5.51
CA ALA A 936 15.21 -44.37 6.45
C ALA A 936 16.34 -44.69 7.47
N PRO A 937 16.44 -43.92 8.58
CA PRO A 937 17.56 -43.99 9.52
C PRO A 937 17.78 -45.35 10.21
N ASP A 938 16.78 -46.23 10.20
CA ASP A 938 16.84 -47.60 10.76
C ASP A 938 16.69 -48.70 9.70
N SER A 939 17.07 -48.43 8.44
CA SER A 939 16.90 -49.38 7.35
C SER A 939 17.64 -50.71 7.60
N THR A 940 16.90 -51.81 7.41
CA THR A 940 17.42 -53.20 7.46
C THR A 940 18.02 -53.65 6.11
N ALA A 941 18.06 -52.76 5.12
CA ALA A 941 18.73 -52.95 3.84
C ALA A 941 19.52 -51.71 3.44
N TYR A 942 20.49 -51.87 2.54
CA TYR A 942 21.10 -50.74 1.87
C TYR A 942 20.07 -50.04 0.97
N ILE A 943 20.05 -48.71 1.04
CA ILE A 943 19.25 -47.86 0.15
C ILE A 943 20.22 -46.79 -0.36
N MET A 944 20.82 -47.02 -1.53
CA MET A 944 21.59 -46.00 -2.25
C MET A 944 20.75 -45.52 -3.41
N ASN A 945 20.44 -44.23 -3.43
CA ASN A 945 19.70 -43.69 -4.56
C ASN A 945 20.48 -43.84 -5.87
N CYS A 946 19.73 -43.95 -6.97
CA CYS A 946 20.23 -44.38 -8.27
C CYS A 946 21.37 -43.49 -8.81
N GLY A 947 21.42 -42.21 -8.43
CA GLY A 947 22.49 -41.28 -8.84
C GLY A 947 23.88 -41.66 -8.31
N ASN A 948 24.00 -42.55 -7.33
CA ASN A 948 25.31 -43.08 -6.90
C ASN A 948 25.95 -44.00 -7.96
N CYS A 949 25.13 -44.65 -8.80
CA CYS A 949 25.60 -45.59 -9.83
C CYS A 949 25.32 -45.10 -11.26
N HIS A 950 24.25 -44.33 -11.45
CA HIS A 950 23.87 -43.76 -12.73
C HIS A 950 24.30 -42.29 -12.81
N PRO A 951 24.40 -41.73 -14.03
CA PRO A 951 24.66 -40.31 -14.19
C PRO A 951 23.68 -39.46 -13.38
N ILE A 952 24.19 -38.35 -12.84
CA ILE A 952 23.34 -37.32 -12.20
C ILE A 952 22.84 -36.28 -13.21
N ASP A 953 23.38 -36.32 -14.44
CA ASP A 953 22.94 -35.50 -15.56
C ASP A 953 21.65 -36.06 -16.17
N LYS A 954 20.57 -35.27 -16.06
CA LYS A 954 19.24 -35.61 -16.54
C LYS A 954 19.17 -35.83 -18.06
N LEU A 955 20.08 -35.24 -18.84
CA LEU A 955 20.12 -35.45 -20.29
C LEU A 955 20.48 -36.90 -20.66
N LYS A 956 21.22 -37.59 -19.80
CA LYS A 956 21.62 -38.99 -19.99
C LYS A 956 20.53 -40.00 -19.62
N HIS A 957 19.42 -39.59 -19.00
CA HIS A 957 18.34 -40.51 -18.64
C HIS A 957 17.38 -40.82 -19.81
N GLY A 958 17.19 -39.84 -20.70
CA GLY A 958 16.20 -39.90 -21.79
C GLY A 958 16.71 -40.44 -23.12
N ASN A 959 17.97 -40.89 -23.19
CA ASN A 959 18.61 -41.32 -24.44
C ASN A 959 18.38 -42.81 -24.79
N GLY A 960 17.66 -43.55 -23.94
CA GLY A 960 17.35 -44.97 -24.15
C GLY A 960 18.51 -45.93 -23.84
N ILE A 961 19.58 -45.45 -23.20
CA ILE A 961 20.77 -46.22 -22.83
C ILE A 961 20.90 -46.24 -21.30
N VAL A 962 21.12 -47.41 -20.72
CA VAL A 962 21.45 -47.53 -19.28
C VAL A 962 22.93 -47.25 -19.09
N GLU A 963 23.25 -46.03 -18.69
CA GLU A 963 24.63 -45.61 -18.40
C GLU A 963 24.96 -45.82 -16.92
N VAL A 964 26.18 -46.27 -16.64
CA VAL A 964 26.74 -46.36 -15.28
C VAL A 964 27.88 -45.35 -15.19
N GLU A 965 27.75 -44.38 -14.29
CA GLU A 965 28.74 -43.35 -14.01
C GLU A 965 29.06 -43.45 -12.52
N LEU A 966 30.28 -43.83 -12.16
CA LEU A 966 30.62 -44.10 -10.76
C LEU A 966 31.27 -42.91 -10.08
N TYR A 967 31.82 -41.98 -10.84
CA TYR A 967 32.38 -40.71 -10.36
C TYR A 967 31.85 -39.55 -11.19
N ASN A 968 31.58 -38.42 -10.55
CA ASN A 968 31.27 -37.17 -11.22
C ASN A 968 31.81 -36.00 -10.37
N ALA A 969 32.60 -35.11 -10.97
CA ALA A 969 33.18 -33.97 -10.27
C ALA A 969 32.11 -32.98 -9.74
N ALA A 970 30.91 -32.98 -10.33
CA ALA A 970 29.77 -32.19 -9.88
C ALA A 970 28.92 -32.88 -8.78
N ALA A 971 29.29 -34.08 -8.34
CA ALA A 971 28.59 -34.76 -7.26
C ALA A 971 28.70 -33.95 -5.94
N PRO A 972 27.65 -33.93 -5.10
CA PRO A 972 27.71 -33.25 -3.81
C PRO A 972 28.91 -33.70 -2.97
N ALA A 973 29.63 -32.75 -2.37
CA ALA A 973 30.78 -33.04 -1.51
C ALA A 973 30.38 -33.97 -0.36
N GLY A 974 31.14 -35.06 -0.15
CA GLY A 974 30.85 -36.08 0.86
C GLY A 974 29.82 -37.14 0.46
N SER A 975 29.18 -37.04 -0.72
CA SER A 975 28.36 -38.14 -1.26
C SER A 975 29.22 -39.35 -1.65
N LEU A 976 28.65 -40.55 -1.66
CA LEU A 976 29.40 -41.76 -2.06
C LEU A 976 29.98 -41.64 -3.46
N LYS A 977 29.23 -41.05 -4.41
CA LYS A 977 29.71 -40.76 -5.77
C LYS A 977 30.90 -39.79 -5.79
N GLY A 978 30.90 -38.78 -4.93
CA GLY A 978 31.99 -37.80 -4.81
C GLY A 978 33.23 -38.35 -4.06
N LEU A 979 33.04 -39.34 -3.19
CA LEU A 979 34.13 -40.03 -2.48
C LEU A 979 34.85 -41.08 -3.34
N ASN A 980 34.21 -41.54 -4.42
CA ASN A 980 34.89 -42.35 -5.42
C ASN A 980 36.04 -41.54 -6.06
N PRO A 981 37.22 -42.12 -6.29
CA PRO A 981 38.27 -41.47 -7.06
C PRO A 981 37.81 -41.25 -8.51
N ALA A 982 38.43 -40.30 -9.21
CA ALA A 982 38.15 -40.05 -10.62
C ALA A 982 38.42 -41.27 -11.53
N SER A 983 39.20 -42.25 -11.04
CA SER A 983 39.45 -43.53 -11.68
C SER A 983 38.36 -44.59 -11.47
N ALA A 984 37.23 -44.25 -10.83
CA ALA A 984 36.09 -45.16 -10.68
C ALA A 984 35.41 -45.44 -12.02
N THR A 985 35.36 -46.71 -12.41
CA THR A 985 34.93 -47.13 -13.75
C THR A 985 34.02 -48.34 -13.71
N TYR A 986 33.08 -48.37 -14.64
CA TYR A 986 32.26 -49.54 -14.92
C TYR A 986 32.64 -50.09 -16.28
N LEU A 987 33.08 -51.34 -16.32
CA LEU A 987 33.33 -52.06 -17.56
C LEU A 987 32.10 -52.91 -17.90
N ALA A 988 31.40 -52.55 -18.97
CA ALA A 988 30.21 -53.26 -19.43
C ALA A 988 30.52 -54.73 -19.77
N GLY A 989 29.58 -55.62 -19.47
CA GLY A 989 29.67 -57.03 -19.84
C GLY A 989 29.32 -57.27 -21.31
N PHE A 990 29.74 -58.41 -21.86
CA PHE A 990 29.46 -58.75 -23.26
C PHE A 990 28.01 -59.17 -23.54
N THR A 991 27.25 -59.56 -22.50
CA THR A 991 25.87 -60.01 -22.63
C THR A 991 24.89 -58.87 -22.31
N VAL A 992 24.00 -58.58 -23.25
CA VAL A 992 22.88 -57.64 -23.06
C VAL A 992 21.66 -58.40 -22.53
N TYR A 993 21.10 -57.90 -21.45
CA TYR A 993 19.85 -58.33 -20.82
C TYR A 993 18.78 -57.27 -21.07
N GLN A 994 17.51 -57.67 -21.03
CA GLN A 994 16.40 -56.73 -20.97
C GLN A 994 15.69 -56.88 -19.63
N ASP A 995 15.18 -55.78 -19.11
CA ASP A 995 14.28 -55.83 -17.95
C ASP A 995 12.84 -56.19 -18.35
N GLU A 996 11.96 -56.28 -17.36
CA GLU A 996 10.53 -56.58 -17.54
C GLU A 996 9.76 -55.58 -18.42
N ARG A 997 10.37 -54.44 -18.76
CA ARG A 997 9.78 -53.36 -19.58
C ARG A 997 10.55 -53.15 -20.89
N GLY A 998 11.50 -54.05 -21.21
CA GLY A 998 12.21 -54.10 -22.49
C GLY A 998 13.46 -53.22 -22.58
N LEU A 999 13.93 -52.61 -21.49
CA LEU A 999 15.12 -51.76 -21.49
C LEU A 999 16.40 -52.61 -21.40
N SER A 1000 17.34 -52.38 -22.31
CA SER A 1000 18.59 -53.14 -22.42
C SER A 1000 19.66 -52.69 -21.41
N TYR A 1001 20.34 -53.64 -20.75
CA TYR A 1001 21.47 -53.40 -19.84
C TYR A 1001 22.50 -54.56 -19.85
N THR A 1002 23.72 -54.35 -19.38
CA THR A 1002 24.76 -55.41 -19.28
C THR A 1002 25.10 -55.74 -17.83
N LYS A 1003 25.63 -56.93 -17.54
CA LYS A 1003 26.26 -57.25 -16.24
C LYS A 1003 27.78 -57.06 -16.29
N GLY A 1004 28.27 -55.94 -15.76
CA GLY A 1004 29.68 -55.52 -15.85
C GLY A 1004 30.48 -55.59 -14.54
N ILE A 1005 31.67 -55.01 -14.55
CA ILE A 1005 32.60 -54.95 -13.41
C ILE A 1005 32.72 -53.49 -12.94
N CYS A 1006 32.43 -53.22 -11.67
CA CYS A 1006 32.68 -51.93 -11.03
C CYS A 1006 34.06 -51.95 -10.35
N SER A 1007 34.91 -50.96 -10.64
CA SER A 1007 36.25 -50.81 -10.06
C SER A 1007 36.43 -49.45 -9.40
N ASN A 1008 37.36 -49.38 -8.44
CA ASN A 1008 37.69 -48.16 -7.68
C ASN A 1008 36.50 -47.50 -6.96
N ILE A 1009 35.64 -48.32 -6.33
CA ILE A 1009 34.48 -47.84 -5.56
C ILE A 1009 34.85 -47.67 -4.09
N TYR A 1010 34.59 -46.49 -3.52
CA TYR A 1010 34.88 -46.11 -2.15
C TYR A 1010 34.33 -47.11 -1.11
N CYS A 1011 33.06 -47.50 -1.23
CA CYS A 1011 32.44 -48.49 -0.33
C CYS A 1011 33.01 -49.92 -0.48
N HIS A 1012 33.68 -50.22 -1.59
CA HIS A 1012 34.36 -51.50 -1.83
C HIS A 1012 35.88 -51.33 -1.73
N SER A 1013 36.33 -50.40 -0.90
CA SER A 1013 37.75 -50.17 -0.63
C SER A 1013 38.12 -50.68 0.75
N TYR A 1014 39.36 -51.15 0.88
CA TYR A 1014 39.99 -51.58 2.13
C TYR A 1014 41.37 -50.97 2.24
N VAL A 1015 41.95 -50.98 3.43
CA VAL A 1015 43.29 -50.43 3.67
C VAL A 1015 44.28 -51.57 3.88
N THR A 1016 45.43 -51.53 3.20
CA THR A 1016 46.58 -52.38 3.52
C THR A 1016 47.75 -51.53 3.97
N TRP A 1017 48.62 -52.17 4.76
CA TRP A 1017 49.79 -51.58 5.38
C TRP A 1017 51.03 -52.35 4.89
N THR A 1018 52.13 -51.66 4.59
CA THR A 1018 53.23 -52.20 3.74
C THR A 1018 54.44 -52.83 4.47
N SER A 1019 54.48 -53.01 5.79
CA SER A 1019 55.67 -53.57 6.45
C SER A 1019 55.58 -55.09 6.70
N THR A 1020 56.30 -55.89 5.93
CA THR A 1020 56.54 -57.33 6.12
C THR A 1020 57.92 -57.67 6.71
N ALA A 1021 58.70 -56.69 7.19
CA ALA A 1021 60.00 -56.95 7.82
C ALA A 1021 60.27 -55.96 8.97
N ILE A 1022 60.76 -56.49 10.09
CA ILE A 1022 61.23 -55.76 11.27
C ILE A 1022 62.74 -55.49 11.10
N PRO A 1023 63.21 -54.24 11.08
CA PRO A 1023 64.63 -53.95 11.30
C PRO A 1023 64.88 -52.84 12.35
N ASP A 1024 65.55 -53.28 13.42
CA ASP A 1024 66.57 -52.68 14.31
C ASP A 1024 66.53 -51.21 14.78
N MET A 1025 66.94 -51.04 16.04
CA MET A 1025 66.82 -49.85 16.89
C MET A 1025 67.76 -48.70 16.48
N ASP A 1026 67.20 -47.54 16.12
CA ASP A 1026 67.91 -46.23 16.12
C ASP A 1026 66.89 -45.10 16.40
N PRO A 1027 67.16 -44.10 17.27
CA PRO A 1027 66.16 -43.25 17.89
C PRO A 1027 65.88 -41.94 17.14
N ASP A 1028 65.94 -41.95 15.80
CA ASP A 1028 65.49 -40.82 14.98
C ASP A 1028 64.07 -41.06 14.48
N TRP A 1029 63.13 -40.37 15.14
CA TRP A 1029 61.69 -40.47 14.96
C TRP A 1029 61.23 -39.87 13.63
N GLU A 1030 61.07 -40.70 12.59
CA GLU A 1030 60.21 -40.37 11.43
C GLU A 1030 59.75 -41.63 10.65
N SER A 1031 58.43 -41.82 10.63
CA SER A 1031 57.60 -42.51 9.62
C SER A 1031 58.07 -43.85 9.02
N LYS A 1032 57.47 -44.99 9.41
CA LYS A 1032 57.50 -46.22 8.58
C LYS A 1032 56.20 -47.04 8.52
N THR A 1033 55.04 -46.40 8.48
CA THR A 1033 53.77 -47.08 8.11
C THR A 1033 52.90 -46.20 7.19
N THR A 1034 53.03 -46.37 5.87
CA THR A 1034 52.11 -45.75 4.90
C THR A 1034 50.90 -46.66 4.64
N TRP A 1035 49.69 -46.12 4.68
CA TRP A 1035 48.47 -46.84 4.31
C TRP A 1035 48.11 -46.63 2.85
N VAL A 1036 47.82 -47.73 2.15
CA VAL A 1036 47.27 -47.70 0.79
C VAL A 1036 45.80 -48.09 0.85
N ARG A 1037 44.91 -47.21 0.39
CA ARG A 1037 43.51 -47.58 0.13
C ARG A 1037 43.48 -48.37 -1.17
N ASN A 1038 43.20 -49.65 -1.05
CA ASN A 1038 43.00 -50.55 -2.16
C ASN A 1038 41.52 -50.66 -2.45
N TYR A 1039 41.17 -50.84 -3.72
CA TYR A 1039 39.79 -50.98 -4.14
C TYR A 1039 39.55 -52.37 -4.71
N LYS A 1040 38.48 -53.02 -4.29
CA LYS A 1040 38.09 -54.32 -4.83
C LYS A 1040 37.19 -54.12 -6.03
N ALA A 1041 37.55 -54.76 -7.14
CA ALA A 1041 36.65 -54.87 -8.29
C ALA A 1041 35.52 -55.84 -7.96
N VAL A 1042 34.28 -55.45 -8.24
CA VAL A 1042 33.09 -56.26 -7.96
C VAL A 1042 32.29 -56.45 -9.24
N THR A 1043 32.03 -57.71 -9.58
CA THR A 1043 31.23 -58.08 -10.75
C THR A 1043 29.74 -58.08 -10.41
N TRP A 1044 28.91 -57.53 -11.30
CA TRP A 1044 27.46 -57.53 -11.14
C TRP A 1044 26.91 -58.98 -11.15
N GLY A 1045 26.23 -59.36 -10.06
CA GLY A 1045 25.75 -60.72 -9.79
C GLY A 1045 26.77 -61.65 -9.14
N GLY A 1046 27.96 -61.16 -8.76
CA GLY A 1046 28.98 -61.93 -8.05
C GLY A 1046 28.67 -62.15 -6.55
N PRO A 1047 29.51 -62.94 -5.84
CA PRO A 1047 29.37 -63.13 -4.39
C PRO A 1047 29.51 -61.81 -3.62
N ALA A 1048 28.77 -61.68 -2.51
CA ALA A 1048 28.82 -60.50 -1.66
C ALA A 1048 30.17 -60.38 -0.93
N LEU A 1049 30.65 -59.15 -0.74
CA LEU A 1049 31.76 -58.88 0.16
C LEU A 1049 31.29 -59.07 1.61
N THR A 1050 32.12 -59.74 2.43
CA THR A 1050 31.95 -59.79 3.89
C THR A 1050 32.59 -58.56 4.55
N CYS A 1051 32.47 -58.40 5.86
CA CYS A 1051 33.06 -57.28 6.62
C CYS A 1051 34.58 -57.14 6.39
N SER A 1052 35.31 -58.26 6.45
CA SER A 1052 36.75 -58.35 6.13
C SER A 1052 37.04 -58.00 4.67
N GLY A 1053 36.07 -58.20 3.79
CA GLY A 1053 36.09 -57.79 2.40
C GLY A 1053 36.26 -56.28 2.20
N CYS A 1054 35.79 -55.46 3.15
CA CYS A 1054 35.77 -54.00 3.04
C CYS A 1054 36.70 -53.28 4.04
N HIS A 1055 36.75 -53.65 5.32
CA HIS A 1055 37.47 -52.82 6.31
C HIS A 1055 38.78 -53.42 6.84
N GLY A 1056 39.02 -54.73 6.65
CA GLY A 1056 40.03 -55.47 7.42
C GLY A 1056 39.61 -55.57 8.89
N ASN A 1057 39.58 -56.78 9.45
CA ASN A 1057 39.10 -57.01 10.82
C ASN A 1057 40.26 -57.46 11.72
N PRO A 1058 40.61 -56.73 12.80
CA PRO A 1058 40.08 -55.42 13.23
C PRO A 1058 40.62 -54.24 12.40
N THR A 1059 39.97 -53.07 12.48
CA THR A 1059 40.55 -51.82 11.96
C THR A 1059 41.79 -51.43 12.79
N GLN A 1060 42.87 -51.03 12.12
CA GLN A 1060 44.17 -50.74 12.73
C GLN A 1060 44.55 -49.24 12.59
N SER A 1061 45.28 -48.71 13.57
CA SER A 1061 45.86 -47.35 13.59
C SER A 1061 47.29 -47.37 14.18
N ALA A 1062 48.16 -46.38 13.91
CA ALA A 1062 49.59 -46.40 14.35
C ALA A 1062 50.15 -45.03 14.82
N SER A 1063 51.29 -45.03 15.53
CA SER A 1063 52.13 -43.84 15.84
C SER A 1063 53.06 -43.46 14.66
N PRO A 1064 53.40 -42.17 14.42
CA PRO A 1064 53.06 -40.98 15.21
C PRO A 1064 51.78 -40.29 14.76
N ASP A 1065 51.17 -40.71 13.65
CA ASP A 1065 50.01 -40.05 13.05
C ASP A 1065 48.78 -39.97 13.97
N ASN A 1066 48.79 -40.71 15.08
CA ASN A 1066 47.76 -40.67 16.10
C ASN A 1066 48.23 -40.44 17.55
N ASP A 1067 49.45 -39.92 17.73
CA ASP A 1067 50.00 -39.59 19.07
C ASP A 1067 49.26 -38.45 19.79
N GLY A 1068 48.28 -37.82 19.13
CA GLY A 1068 47.42 -36.76 19.66
C GLY A 1068 46.06 -37.20 20.24
N GLY A 1069 45.85 -38.49 20.53
CA GLY A 1069 44.61 -38.96 21.18
C GLY A 1069 43.37 -38.96 20.29
N ALA A 1070 43.54 -39.27 19.00
CA ALA A 1070 42.46 -39.52 18.04
C ALA A 1070 42.55 -40.93 17.40
N GLY A 1071 42.99 -41.92 18.18
CA GLY A 1071 43.08 -43.34 17.80
C GLY A 1071 41.75 -44.03 17.52
N ASP A 1072 41.80 -45.20 16.89
CA ASP A 1072 40.68 -46.14 16.86
C ASP A 1072 40.83 -47.11 18.04
N SER A 1073 39.80 -47.30 18.86
CA SER A 1073 39.86 -48.17 20.07
C SER A 1073 39.89 -49.66 19.74
N HIS A 1074 39.82 -50.02 18.45
CA HIS A 1074 39.90 -51.39 17.96
C HIS A 1074 41.31 -51.96 18.10
N SER A 1075 42.27 -51.40 17.36
CA SER A 1075 43.65 -51.88 17.36
C SER A 1075 44.66 -50.78 17.04
N TRP A 1076 45.74 -50.72 17.82
CA TRP A 1076 46.78 -49.70 17.70
C TRP A 1076 48.16 -50.33 17.62
N ILE A 1077 48.97 -49.92 16.64
CA ILE A 1077 50.35 -50.36 16.46
C ILE A 1077 51.26 -49.31 17.08
N ASP A 1078 52.03 -49.72 18.08
CA ASP A 1078 52.96 -48.84 18.79
C ASP A 1078 54.21 -48.52 17.95
N SER A 1079 55.06 -47.63 18.48
CA SER A 1079 56.32 -47.22 17.84
C SER A 1079 57.32 -48.37 17.66
N TYR A 1080 57.12 -49.50 18.33
CA TYR A 1080 57.95 -50.70 18.22
C TYR A 1080 57.35 -51.74 17.25
N GLY A 1081 56.21 -51.44 16.62
CA GLY A 1081 55.52 -52.32 15.70
C GLY A 1081 54.63 -53.37 16.39
N TYR A 1082 54.43 -53.28 17.70
CA TYR A 1082 53.54 -54.19 18.44
C TYR A 1082 52.10 -53.69 18.41
N GLN A 1083 51.16 -54.61 18.20
CA GLN A 1083 49.72 -54.34 18.19
C GLN A 1083 49.17 -54.44 19.62
N ASN A 1084 48.50 -53.38 20.09
CA ASN A 1084 47.96 -53.21 21.44
C ASN A 1084 46.47 -52.80 21.38
N LEU A 1085 45.78 -52.74 22.54
CA LEU A 1085 44.32 -52.52 22.76
C LEU A 1085 43.43 -53.77 22.68
N HIS A 1086 42.13 -53.62 22.46
CA HIS A 1086 41.08 -54.64 22.65
C HIS A 1086 41.20 -55.90 21.78
N THR A 1087 42.15 -55.94 20.84
CA THR A 1087 42.48 -57.12 20.01
C THR A 1087 43.71 -57.89 20.53
N TRP A 1088 44.50 -57.27 21.41
CA TRP A 1088 45.59 -57.87 22.16
C TRP A 1088 45.24 -57.84 23.65
N ASN A 1089 44.37 -58.77 24.07
CA ASN A 1089 43.78 -58.74 25.41
C ASN A 1089 44.61 -59.50 26.47
N MET A 1090 45.94 -59.46 26.39
CA MET A 1090 46.87 -59.99 27.41
C MET A 1090 46.51 -61.39 27.96
N GLY A 1091 46.12 -62.32 27.08
CA GLY A 1091 45.73 -63.70 27.44
C GLY A 1091 44.22 -63.98 27.58
N TYR A 1092 43.35 -62.97 27.40
CA TYR A 1092 41.89 -63.11 27.38
C TYR A 1092 41.29 -63.05 25.96
N ASP A 1093 40.00 -63.39 25.82
CA ASP A 1093 39.27 -63.30 24.55
C ASP A 1093 39.11 -61.84 24.09
N PRO A 1094 39.25 -61.53 22.78
CA PRO A 1094 39.11 -60.16 22.29
C PRO A 1094 37.67 -59.65 22.43
N LEU A 1095 37.50 -58.34 22.62
CA LEU A 1095 36.16 -57.75 22.64
C LEU A 1095 35.54 -57.79 21.23
N SER A 1096 34.39 -58.46 21.10
CA SER A 1096 33.63 -58.46 19.85
C SER A 1096 33.12 -57.06 19.51
N CYS A 1097 33.07 -56.74 18.21
CA CYS A 1097 32.47 -55.51 17.70
C CYS A 1097 31.04 -55.32 18.22
N LYS A 1098 30.29 -56.40 18.47
CA LYS A 1098 28.95 -56.38 19.07
C LYS A 1098 28.88 -55.54 20.34
N VAL A 1099 29.92 -55.59 21.16
CA VAL A 1099 29.95 -54.94 22.49
C VAL A 1099 29.81 -53.43 22.38
N CYS A 1100 30.44 -52.81 21.37
CA CYS A 1100 30.48 -51.35 21.20
C CYS A 1100 29.69 -50.86 19.98
N HIS A 1101 29.31 -51.76 19.08
CA HIS A 1101 28.63 -51.44 17.82
C HIS A 1101 27.33 -52.25 17.68
N TYR A 1102 26.56 -52.39 18.77
CA TYR A 1102 25.38 -53.27 18.86
C TYR A 1102 24.28 -52.94 17.84
N ASP A 1103 24.19 -51.68 17.44
CA ASP A 1103 23.27 -51.25 16.39
C ASP A 1103 23.65 -51.82 15.02
N THR A 1104 24.95 -52.03 14.78
CA THR A 1104 25.48 -52.51 13.50
C THR A 1104 25.92 -53.98 13.50
N VAL A 1105 26.20 -54.56 14.67
CA VAL A 1105 26.71 -55.92 14.84
C VAL A 1105 26.00 -56.56 16.02
N ARG A 1106 25.22 -57.62 15.79
CA ARG A 1106 24.49 -58.35 16.84
C ARG A 1106 25.04 -59.74 17.16
N GLN A 1107 25.99 -60.23 16.38
CA GLN A 1107 26.63 -61.52 16.60
C GLN A 1107 28.02 -61.33 17.19
N VAL A 1108 28.40 -62.20 18.11
CA VAL A 1108 29.76 -62.23 18.66
C VAL A 1108 30.71 -62.71 17.57
N ASN A 1109 31.82 -61.99 17.36
CA ASN A 1109 32.85 -62.37 16.39
C ASN A 1109 33.53 -63.67 16.85
N THR A 1110 33.77 -64.59 15.91
CA THR A 1110 34.81 -65.62 16.11
C THR A 1110 36.19 -64.95 16.03
N PHE A 1111 37.26 -65.63 16.45
CA PHE A 1111 38.61 -65.12 16.27
C PHE A 1111 39.62 -66.24 16.06
N THR A 1112 40.74 -65.92 15.41
CA THR A 1112 41.93 -66.79 15.33
C THR A 1112 43.10 -66.09 16.02
N SER A 1113 43.96 -66.87 16.66
CA SER A 1113 45.23 -66.41 17.24
C SER A 1113 46.39 -66.79 16.32
N ASP A 1114 47.35 -65.89 16.14
CA ASP A 1114 48.64 -66.23 15.54
C ASP A 1114 49.69 -66.65 16.60
N ALA A 1115 50.91 -66.98 16.16
CA ALA A 1115 51.99 -67.44 17.03
C ALA A 1115 52.47 -66.38 18.04
N TRP A 1116 52.09 -65.12 17.84
CA TRP A 1116 52.40 -64.03 18.73
C TRP A 1116 51.25 -63.72 19.69
N ASP A 1117 50.13 -64.44 19.64
CA ASP A 1117 48.93 -64.15 20.43
C ASP A 1117 48.10 -62.94 19.91
N VAL A 1118 48.36 -62.47 18.66
CA VAL A 1118 47.50 -61.47 18.01
C VAL A 1118 46.19 -62.12 17.58
N ARG A 1119 45.06 -61.54 18.00
CA ARG A 1119 43.72 -62.03 17.66
C ARG A 1119 43.17 -61.33 16.42
N THR A 1120 42.86 -62.10 15.38
CA THR A 1120 42.14 -61.63 14.19
C THR A 1120 40.66 -61.97 14.32
N LEU A 1121 39.79 -60.97 14.28
CA LEU A 1121 38.34 -61.16 14.38
C LEU A 1121 37.76 -61.71 13.06
N GLY A 1122 36.97 -62.76 13.17
CA GLY A 1122 36.19 -63.34 12.08
C GLY A 1122 35.01 -62.46 11.66
N ASP A 1123 34.49 -62.74 10.46
CA ASP A 1123 33.38 -62.01 9.88
C ASP A 1123 32.07 -62.20 10.64
N VAL A 1124 31.32 -61.11 10.79
CA VAL A 1124 29.99 -61.09 11.40
C VAL A 1124 28.99 -60.41 10.47
N PRO A 1125 27.72 -60.84 10.43
CA PRO A 1125 26.68 -60.14 9.68
C PRO A 1125 26.46 -58.73 10.22
N ILE A 1126 26.36 -57.76 9.31
CA ILE A 1126 25.95 -56.39 9.64
C ILE A 1126 24.42 -56.37 9.80
N THR A 1127 23.96 -55.85 10.92
CA THR A 1127 22.57 -55.45 11.16
C THR A 1127 22.49 -53.92 11.08
N GLY A 1128 21.36 -53.28 10.78
CA GLY A 1128 21.29 -51.80 10.78
C GLY A 1128 22.19 -51.10 9.73
N PHE A 1129 22.01 -51.45 8.46
CA PHE A 1129 22.83 -50.98 7.34
C PHE A 1129 22.90 -49.46 7.19
N ALA A 1130 21.84 -48.72 7.56
CA ALA A 1130 21.84 -47.25 7.52
C ALA A 1130 22.92 -46.63 8.42
N LYS A 1131 23.14 -47.20 9.60
CA LYS A 1131 24.18 -46.77 10.54
C LYS A 1131 25.58 -47.21 10.10
N HIS A 1132 25.68 -48.33 9.38
CA HIS A 1132 26.97 -48.82 8.90
C HIS A 1132 27.61 -47.91 7.83
N VAL A 1133 26.82 -47.32 6.92
CA VAL A 1133 27.33 -46.48 5.80
C VAL A 1133 27.13 -44.99 6.01
N ASN A 1134 26.89 -44.53 7.24
CA ASN A 1134 26.64 -43.12 7.54
C ASN A 1134 27.90 -42.23 7.61
N GLY A 1135 29.08 -42.80 7.41
CA GLY A 1135 30.36 -42.09 7.51
C GLY A 1135 30.74 -41.69 8.94
N LYS A 1136 29.99 -42.13 9.96
CA LYS A 1136 30.26 -41.90 11.38
C LYS A 1136 30.77 -43.19 12.03
N LYS A 1137 31.55 -43.04 13.10
CA LYS A 1137 31.95 -44.16 13.97
C LYS A 1137 30.87 -44.34 15.04
N ASP A 1138 29.75 -44.94 14.69
CA ASP A 1138 28.60 -45.09 15.60
C ASP A 1138 28.90 -46.08 16.72
N VAL A 1139 29.09 -45.56 17.94
CA VAL A 1139 29.25 -46.39 19.14
C VAL A 1139 27.90 -46.52 19.86
N ARG A 1140 27.43 -47.75 20.00
CA ARG A 1140 26.26 -48.14 20.78
C ARG A 1140 26.57 -49.43 21.53
N PHE A 1141 26.60 -49.36 22.85
CA PHE A 1141 26.88 -50.52 23.68
C PHE A 1141 25.77 -51.58 23.62
N ASP A 1142 26.13 -52.85 23.73
CA ASP A 1142 25.16 -53.94 24.02
C ASP A 1142 24.69 -53.82 25.47
N THR A 1143 23.68 -52.98 25.69
CA THR A 1143 23.13 -52.74 27.03
C THR A 1143 22.24 -53.89 27.52
N GLN A 1144 21.99 -54.90 26.67
CA GLN A 1144 21.04 -55.98 26.95
C GLN A 1144 21.74 -57.25 27.40
N ASN A 1145 22.89 -57.58 26.80
CA ASN A 1145 23.66 -58.77 27.14
C ASN A 1145 24.97 -58.36 27.82
N PRO A 1146 25.28 -58.90 29.02
CA PRO A 1146 26.56 -58.62 29.64
C PRO A 1146 27.71 -59.21 28.79
N TYR A 1147 28.85 -58.53 28.80
CA TYR A 1147 30.08 -59.08 28.24
C TYR A 1147 30.62 -60.15 29.20
N VAL A 1148 30.91 -61.33 28.67
CA VAL A 1148 31.41 -62.46 29.45
C VAL A 1148 32.80 -62.83 28.93
N TYR A 1149 33.77 -62.96 29.83
CA TYR A 1149 35.11 -63.45 29.52
C TYR A 1149 35.56 -64.47 30.56
N SER A 1150 36.36 -65.44 30.14
CA SER A 1150 36.90 -66.47 31.04
C SER A 1150 38.11 -65.92 31.79
N SER A 1151 38.12 -66.03 33.11
CA SER A 1151 39.23 -65.55 33.93
C SER A 1151 40.41 -66.53 33.97
N TYR A 1152 41.63 -66.01 34.14
CA TYR A 1152 42.85 -66.81 34.30
C TYR A 1152 42.78 -67.77 35.51
N TYR A 1153 41.97 -67.45 36.52
CA TYR A 1153 41.77 -68.26 37.73
C TYR A 1153 40.69 -69.34 37.60
N GLY A 1154 40.09 -69.50 36.41
CA GLY A 1154 39.00 -70.44 36.14
C GLY A 1154 37.62 -69.86 36.50
N GLY A 1155 36.68 -69.96 35.55
CA GLY A 1155 35.32 -69.43 35.68
C GLY A 1155 35.08 -68.15 34.87
N ASP A 1156 33.83 -67.94 34.45
CA ASP A 1156 33.41 -66.83 33.61
C ASP A 1156 33.03 -65.60 34.44
N VAL A 1157 33.57 -64.44 34.09
CA VAL A 1157 33.24 -63.14 34.69
C VAL A 1157 32.31 -62.39 33.75
N SER A 1158 31.19 -61.90 34.29
CA SER A 1158 30.13 -61.21 33.55
C SER A 1158 30.08 -59.72 33.92
N MET A 1159 30.21 -58.84 32.92
CA MET A 1159 30.21 -57.39 33.08
C MET A 1159 29.01 -56.76 32.37
N SER A 1160 28.15 -56.07 33.12
CA SER A 1160 26.96 -55.41 32.56
C SER A 1160 27.28 -54.04 31.97
N LEU A 1161 26.84 -53.80 30.73
CA LEU A 1161 26.92 -52.50 30.07
C LEU A 1161 25.58 -51.75 30.07
N ALA A 1162 24.63 -52.14 30.92
CA ALA A 1162 23.27 -51.58 30.93
C ALA A 1162 23.23 -50.04 31.07
N ASN A 1163 24.21 -49.45 31.77
CA ASN A 1163 24.31 -48.01 32.01
C ASN A 1163 25.41 -47.33 31.20
N ALA A 1164 26.10 -48.06 30.30
CA ALA A 1164 27.19 -47.52 29.51
C ALA A 1164 26.68 -46.51 28.49
N THR A 1165 27.36 -45.37 28.37
CA THR A 1165 26.98 -44.28 27.46
C THR A 1165 28.19 -43.79 26.68
N TYR A 1166 27.95 -43.28 25.47
CA TYR A 1166 28.96 -42.69 24.61
C TYR A 1166 28.50 -41.30 24.17
N ASP A 1167 29.35 -40.29 24.40
CA ASP A 1167 29.19 -38.96 23.84
C ASP A 1167 30.00 -38.84 22.53
N PRO A 1168 29.35 -38.74 21.36
CA PRO A 1168 30.03 -38.66 20.07
C PRO A 1168 30.80 -37.35 19.86
N VAL A 1169 30.49 -36.28 20.61
CA VAL A 1169 31.17 -34.97 20.47
C VAL A 1169 32.51 -35.00 21.19
N SER A 1170 32.52 -35.34 22.48
CA SER A 1170 33.75 -35.46 23.27
C SER A 1170 34.50 -36.76 23.02
N LYS A 1171 33.84 -37.75 22.38
CA LYS A 1171 34.28 -39.14 22.25
C LYS A 1171 34.44 -39.85 23.59
N ASN A 1172 33.75 -39.42 24.63
CA ASN A 1172 33.85 -40.00 25.96
C ASN A 1172 32.84 -41.14 26.16
N CYS A 1173 33.33 -42.27 26.65
CA CYS A 1173 32.54 -43.37 27.18
C CYS A 1173 32.41 -43.21 28.71
N SER A 1174 31.20 -43.33 29.26
CA SER A 1174 30.96 -43.25 30.70
C SER A 1174 30.19 -44.47 31.20
N ASN A 1175 30.41 -44.86 32.46
CA ASN A 1175 29.81 -46.03 33.11
C ASN A 1175 30.04 -47.36 32.38
N VAL A 1176 31.21 -47.52 31.76
CA VAL A 1176 31.60 -48.77 31.10
C VAL A 1176 32.13 -49.71 32.16
N ALA A 1177 31.38 -50.76 32.49
CA ALA A 1177 31.73 -51.67 33.59
C ALA A 1177 33.11 -52.31 33.44
N CYS A 1178 33.63 -52.48 32.23
CA CYS A 1178 34.99 -52.97 31.99
C CYS A 1178 36.11 -52.02 32.46
N HIS A 1179 35.81 -50.75 32.74
CA HIS A 1179 36.76 -49.72 33.17
C HIS A 1179 36.53 -49.32 34.65
N PHE A 1180 36.71 -50.25 35.58
CA PHE A 1180 36.24 -50.15 36.98
C PHE A 1180 36.74 -48.94 37.79
N SER A 1181 37.92 -48.39 37.49
CA SER A 1181 38.44 -47.20 38.19
C SER A 1181 38.43 -45.92 37.34
N GLN A 1182 37.76 -45.94 36.18
CA GLN A 1182 37.62 -44.79 35.30
C GLN A 1182 36.12 -44.51 35.09
N THR A 1183 35.61 -43.42 35.65
CA THR A 1183 34.20 -43.01 35.48
C THR A 1183 33.94 -42.44 34.08
N THR A 1184 34.98 -42.02 33.36
CA THR A 1184 34.92 -41.53 31.97
C THR A 1184 36.21 -41.86 31.23
N VAL A 1185 36.11 -42.51 30.07
CA VAL A 1185 37.23 -42.96 29.22
C VAL A 1185 37.04 -42.40 27.83
N LYS A 1186 38.08 -41.78 27.25
CA LYS A 1186 37.99 -41.20 25.91
C LYS A 1186 38.29 -42.26 24.83
N TRP A 1187 37.33 -42.53 23.96
CA TRP A 1187 37.43 -43.43 22.83
C TRP A 1187 38.62 -43.09 21.95
N GLY A 1188 39.47 -44.09 21.67
CA GLY A 1188 40.63 -43.95 20.81
C GLY A 1188 41.89 -43.41 21.48
N THR A 1189 41.92 -43.30 22.81
CA THR A 1189 43.13 -42.87 23.52
C THR A 1189 44.00 -44.11 23.80
N PRO A 1190 45.28 -44.12 23.42
CA PRO A 1190 46.13 -45.30 23.56
C PRO A 1190 46.42 -45.63 25.04
N TYR A 1191 46.52 -46.93 25.32
CA TYR A 1191 47.05 -47.50 26.56
C TYR A 1191 48.53 -47.14 26.71
N ARG A 1192 48.95 -46.54 27.83
CA ARG A 1192 50.35 -46.16 28.07
C ARG A 1192 50.96 -47.01 29.18
N TRP A 1193 51.80 -47.96 28.78
CA TRP A 1193 52.56 -48.86 29.66
C TRP A 1193 53.35 -48.17 30.80
N TYR A 1194 53.78 -46.92 30.62
CA TYR A 1194 54.77 -46.27 31.49
C TYR A 1194 54.22 -45.60 32.76
N SER A 1195 52.92 -45.70 33.03
CA SER A 1195 52.41 -45.32 34.36
C SER A 1195 51.92 -46.57 35.07
N ASP A 1196 52.63 -46.95 36.13
CA ASP A 1196 52.44 -48.12 36.99
C ASP A 1196 51.08 -48.12 37.73
N ARG A 1197 50.08 -47.37 37.23
CA ARG A 1197 48.73 -47.21 37.78
C ARG A 1197 47.61 -47.63 36.83
N GLU A 1198 47.87 -47.87 35.54
CA GLU A 1198 46.80 -48.28 34.60
C GLU A 1198 46.66 -49.81 34.46
N CYS A 1199 47.75 -50.58 34.57
CA CYS A 1199 47.71 -52.05 34.55
C CYS A 1199 46.94 -52.63 35.74
N ASP A 1200 47.17 -52.07 36.94
CA ASP A 1200 46.59 -52.55 38.18
C ASP A 1200 45.10 -52.26 38.25
N VAL A 1201 44.65 -51.17 37.65
CA VAL A 1201 43.24 -50.73 37.64
C VAL A 1201 42.29 -51.69 36.92
N CYS A 1202 42.78 -52.46 35.94
CA CYS A 1202 41.97 -53.46 35.23
C CYS A 1202 42.32 -54.92 35.59
N HIS A 1203 43.56 -55.21 36.00
CA HIS A 1203 44.06 -56.59 36.17
C HIS A 1203 44.81 -56.90 37.48
N GLN A 1204 44.85 -56.00 38.48
CA GLN A 1204 45.29 -56.31 39.85
C GLN A 1204 44.23 -55.83 40.85
N TYR A 1205 43.59 -56.65 41.67
CA TYR A 1205 44.19 -57.33 42.80
C TYR A 1205 43.34 -58.55 43.17
N GLY A 1206 44.01 -59.67 43.44
CA GLY A 1206 43.53 -60.55 44.49
C GLY A 1206 43.65 -59.82 45.83
N TYR A 1207 42.50 -59.52 46.43
CA TYR A 1207 42.25 -59.57 47.87
C TYR A 1207 40.78 -59.90 48.12
#